data_AF-A0AA51GQA2-F1
#
_entry.id   AF-A0AA51GQA2-F1
#
_cell.length_a   1.000
_cell.length_b   1.000
_cell.length_c   1.000
_cell.angle_alpha   90.00
_cell.angle_beta   90.00
_cell.angle_gamma   90.00
#
_symmetry.space_group_name_H-M   'P 1'
#
loop_
_entity.id
_entity.type
_entity.pdbx_description
1 polymer ?
#
loop_
_entity_poly.entity_id
_entity_poly.type
_entity_poly.pdbx_seq_one_letter_code
_entity_poly.pdbx_strand_id
1 'polypeptide(L)'
;MADSSEPLFTMPGVASGMDWGSMLDKVMEKARKPEEVWLEQKDTLELKIDLYKELSASIKQARTALTPLKLESTYLNKQAEMVVLSGGSSSDAIVKATVKSTAAICRHEIEVIQKATKETRFGARIEDKMEDLGLTENRIFYISAGGKRAKIEITPSDTLQKVVDKINGATDITLNADGEAKGEPLPIVAKILDNRLVLESTETGLGEKTFESTITRGADGEPDLLDFSIDKQAPANGALTVTQAGITYIEGVDFEVSQGGNEITWLAGGNKPAEGIKYNVSYKVNANVYTFDTEGEADGSIINILGLDSADARNYIPAQDAELVIDGMSITRSSNTIEGLIDGVTLDVAGPGTVMMDVTLDAEKAVTSTEEFVTAYNDIMDWINIRLSEELVKDPVSDFERKWGKLHGDSTLWQIKSQLRQILGSSAPIPFNQRTGTEAILGTMADEGLTNDTAFSITIDNKSTSIVVKPGDTVQNIADRINSSSELRYDSNGELLSPPLATARVTEGRLVITAASNKQATVSDSSGVLGLLGLNDPYTQLSQLGITTEKADFGKSGKLEFDTDKFMTGMKKDPKAVEQFMTNVMKKLDEAMDGLTSSSTIATGGTSQPKGRISSQIHSWETEVKSIDKRISKFEDQLSEKRKRIYKQYTAAEQQLAKLQQQISWLSSVSTQLASQSQ
;
A
#
# COMPACT_ATOMS: atom_id res chain seq x y z
N MET A 1 -1.93 -47.24 1.56
CA MET A 1 -2.19 -48.23 2.61
C MET A 1 -3.17 -49.26 2.05
N ALA A 2 -2.65 -50.34 1.49
CA ALA A 2 -3.45 -51.55 1.27
C ALA A 2 -3.35 -52.34 2.57
N ASP A 3 -4.50 -52.59 3.18
CA ASP A 3 -4.64 -53.43 4.36
C ASP A 3 -3.99 -54.80 4.10
N SER A 4 -2.85 -55.05 4.73
CA SER A 4 -2.11 -56.32 4.63
C SER A 4 -2.37 -57.22 5.84
N SER A 5 -3.46 -56.99 6.59
CA SER A 5 -3.77 -57.73 7.81
C SER A 5 -4.68 -58.94 7.60
N GLU A 6 -5.18 -59.20 6.39
CA GLU A 6 -5.93 -60.42 6.12
C GLU A 6 -4.99 -61.60 5.81
N PRO A 7 -5.04 -62.72 6.59
CA PRO A 7 -4.35 -63.94 6.24
C PRO A 7 -5.04 -64.58 5.03
N LEU A 8 -4.61 -64.20 3.83
CA LEU A 8 -5.24 -64.66 2.58
C LEU A 8 -5.14 -66.17 2.34
N PHE A 9 -4.34 -66.90 3.13
CA PHE A 9 -4.22 -68.36 3.04
C PHE A 9 -3.85 -68.98 4.41
N THR A 10 -4.83 -69.51 5.14
CA THR A 10 -4.59 -70.45 6.23
C THR A 10 -4.59 -71.87 5.65
N MET A 11 -3.41 -72.43 5.37
CA MET A 11 -3.28 -73.87 5.16
C MET A 11 -2.79 -74.49 6.47
N PRO A 12 -3.66 -75.09 7.30
CA PRO A 12 -3.18 -75.98 8.34
C PRO A 12 -2.34 -77.07 7.66
N GLY A 13 -1.11 -77.31 8.13
CA GLY A 13 -0.23 -78.34 7.58
C GLY A 13 -0.90 -79.71 7.70
N VAL A 14 -1.57 -80.16 6.63
CA VAL A 14 -2.42 -81.36 6.65
C VAL A 14 -1.57 -82.62 6.86
N ALA A 15 -0.31 -82.63 6.42
CA ALA A 15 0.61 -83.74 6.65
C ALA A 15 1.44 -83.55 7.93
N SER A 16 1.99 -82.36 8.20
CA SER A 16 2.95 -82.15 9.30
C SER A 16 2.35 -81.73 10.65
N GLY A 17 1.10 -81.22 10.67
CA GLY A 17 0.49 -80.63 11.86
C GLY A 17 1.13 -79.29 12.30
N MET A 18 2.05 -78.72 11.51
CA MET A 18 2.72 -77.45 11.83
C MET A 18 1.98 -76.25 11.24
N ASP A 19 1.84 -75.18 12.02
CA ASP A 19 1.29 -73.89 11.57
C ASP A 19 2.37 -73.08 10.85
N TRP A 20 2.53 -73.36 9.56
CA TRP A 20 3.51 -72.70 8.70
C TRP A 20 3.18 -71.23 8.43
N GLY A 21 1.91 -70.84 8.54
CA GLY A 21 1.47 -69.45 8.35
C GLY A 21 2.11 -68.53 9.39
N SER A 22 1.94 -68.86 10.68
CA SER A 22 2.53 -68.06 11.76
C SER A 22 4.06 -68.09 11.78
N MET A 23 4.69 -69.20 11.36
CA MET A 23 6.15 -69.26 11.21
C MET A 23 6.65 -68.36 10.08
N LEU A 24 5.97 -68.37 8.92
CA LEU A 24 6.28 -67.48 7.81
C LEU A 24 6.13 -66.03 8.22
N ASP A 25 5.06 -65.68 8.93
CA ASP A 25 4.84 -64.32 9.42
C ASP A 25 5.95 -63.85 10.35
N LYS A 26 6.38 -64.67 11.33
CA LYS A 26 7.52 -64.35 12.20
C LYS A 26 8.84 -64.17 11.44
N VAL A 27 9.06 -64.97 10.38
CA VAL A 27 10.24 -64.82 9.51
C VAL A 27 10.16 -63.53 8.70
N MET A 28 8.99 -63.18 8.20
CA MET A 28 8.75 -61.95 7.45
C MET A 28 8.83 -60.71 8.34
N GLU A 29 8.33 -60.78 9.58
CA GLU A 29 8.44 -59.74 10.61
C GLU A 29 9.90 -59.46 10.93
N LYS A 30 10.71 -60.49 11.23
CA LYS A 30 12.15 -60.31 11.44
C LYS A 30 12.87 -59.75 10.21
N ALA A 31 12.39 -60.09 9.01
CA ALA A 31 12.95 -59.57 7.76
C ALA A 31 12.59 -58.09 7.51
N ARG A 32 11.56 -57.54 8.17
CA ARG A 32 11.18 -56.12 8.07
C ARG A 32 12.02 -55.17 8.93
N LYS A 33 12.81 -55.65 9.90
CA LYS A 33 13.64 -54.80 10.78
C LYS A 33 14.47 -53.69 10.08
N PRO A 34 15.07 -53.91 8.89
CA PRO A 34 15.77 -52.83 8.19
C PRO A 34 14.87 -51.69 7.72
N GLU A 35 13.60 -51.99 7.44
CA GLU A 35 12.57 -51.03 7.03
C GLU A 35 12.20 -50.09 8.18
N GLU A 36 12.10 -50.61 9.41
CA GLU A 36 11.79 -49.84 10.62
C GLU A 36 12.81 -48.69 10.82
N VAL A 37 14.10 -48.96 10.58
CA VAL A 37 15.16 -47.94 10.68
C VAL A 37 14.98 -46.85 9.63
N TRP A 38 14.58 -47.20 8.41
CA TRP A 38 14.32 -46.22 7.35
C TRP A 38 13.06 -45.40 7.61
N LEU A 39 12.02 -46.01 8.18
CA LEU A 39 10.81 -45.31 8.62
C LEU A 39 11.14 -44.31 9.73
N GLU A 40 11.94 -44.69 10.73
CA GLU A 40 12.36 -43.76 11.80
C GLU A 40 13.20 -42.59 11.27
N GLN A 41 14.10 -42.86 10.30
CA GLN A 41 14.86 -41.83 9.61
C GLN A 41 13.96 -40.88 8.84
N LYS A 42 13.00 -41.41 8.08
CA LYS A 42 12.01 -40.64 7.33
C LYS A 42 11.21 -39.74 8.27
N ASP A 43 10.62 -40.31 9.33
CA ASP A 43 9.84 -39.57 10.32
C ASP A 43 10.66 -38.43 10.94
N THR A 44 11.93 -38.69 11.26
CA THR A 44 12.81 -37.65 11.80
C THR A 44 13.06 -36.52 10.81
N LEU A 45 13.24 -36.83 9.52
CA LEU A 45 13.41 -35.81 8.48
C LEU A 45 12.13 -35.01 8.25
N GLU A 46 10.97 -35.66 8.23
CA GLU A 46 9.66 -35.00 8.09
C GLU A 46 9.41 -34.02 9.25
N LEU A 47 9.70 -34.42 10.49
CA LEU A 47 9.61 -33.53 11.65
C LEU A 47 10.55 -32.32 11.55
N LYS A 48 11.79 -32.52 11.05
CA LYS A 48 12.74 -31.42 10.82
C LYS A 48 12.28 -30.48 9.71
N ILE A 49 11.71 -31.02 8.64
CA ILE A 49 11.12 -30.24 7.54
C ILE A 49 10.01 -29.35 8.09
N ASP A 50 9.11 -29.89 8.91
CA ASP A 50 8.01 -29.12 9.50
C ASP A 50 8.51 -27.98 10.40
N LEU A 51 9.50 -28.25 11.26
CA LEU A 51 10.11 -27.22 12.10
C LEU A 51 10.79 -26.12 11.27
N TYR A 52 11.49 -26.47 10.18
CA TYR A 52 12.08 -25.47 9.29
C TYR A 52 11.02 -24.69 8.49
N LYS A 53 9.86 -25.30 8.17
CA LYS A 53 8.71 -24.62 7.59
C LYS A 53 8.10 -23.61 8.57
N GLU A 54 7.98 -23.96 9.85
CA GLU A 54 7.56 -23.04 10.92
C GLU A 54 8.50 -21.83 11.03
N LEU A 55 9.82 -22.07 11.09
CA LEU A 55 10.82 -20.99 11.09
C LEU A 55 10.73 -20.12 9.84
N SER A 56 10.60 -20.73 8.66
CA SER A 56 10.46 -20.01 7.39
C SER A 56 9.22 -19.10 7.40
N ALA A 57 8.11 -19.58 7.96
CA ALA A 57 6.89 -18.78 8.12
C ALA A 57 7.10 -17.61 9.08
N SER A 58 7.74 -17.84 10.23
CA SER A 58 8.06 -16.78 11.21
C SER A 58 8.98 -15.69 10.62
N ILE A 59 10.02 -16.08 9.87
CA ILE A 59 10.90 -15.12 9.17
C ILE A 59 10.11 -14.32 8.12
N LYS A 60 9.22 -14.96 7.36
CA LYS A 60 8.36 -14.24 6.40
C LYS A 60 7.42 -13.26 7.11
N GLN A 61 6.89 -13.60 8.28
CA GLN A 61 6.07 -12.70 9.08
C GLN A 61 6.88 -11.49 9.57
N ALA A 62 8.11 -11.68 10.06
CA ALA A 62 8.98 -10.57 10.43
C ALA A 62 9.33 -9.67 9.24
N ARG A 63 9.52 -10.24 8.04
CA ARG A 63 9.69 -9.45 6.81
C ARG A 63 8.46 -8.59 6.48
N THR A 64 7.26 -9.09 6.74
CA THR A 64 6.03 -8.28 6.60
C THR A 64 6.06 -7.10 7.56
N ALA A 65 6.43 -7.30 8.82
CA ALA A 65 6.58 -6.22 9.81
C ALA A 65 7.67 -5.18 9.43
N LEU A 66 8.69 -5.57 8.66
CA LEU A 66 9.70 -4.64 8.14
C LEU A 66 9.20 -3.75 7.00
N THR A 67 8.10 -4.10 6.34
CA THR A 67 7.60 -3.38 5.16
C THR A 67 7.31 -1.89 5.43
N PRO A 68 6.52 -1.50 6.45
CA PRO A 68 6.30 -0.09 6.75
C PRO A 68 7.61 0.65 7.09
N LEU A 69 8.54 0.00 7.79
CA LEU A 69 9.81 0.61 8.19
C LEU A 69 10.80 0.84 7.04
N LYS A 70 10.51 0.34 5.83
CA LYS A 70 11.27 0.64 4.61
C LYS A 70 10.76 1.87 3.86
N LEU A 71 9.65 2.48 4.29
CA LEU A 71 9.00 3.60 3.62
C LEU A 71 9.36 4.94 4.29
N GLU A 72 9.72 5.93 3.49
CA GLU A 72 9.98 7.31 3.95
C GLU A 72 8.76 7.91 4.67
N SER A 73 7.56 7.66 4.14
CA SER A 73 6.29 8.15 4.69
C SER A 73 5.96 7.62 6.09
N THR A 74 6.60 6.55 6.54
CA THR A 74 6.43 6.03 7.91
C THR A 74 7.10 6.94 8.94
N TYR A 75 8.22 7.57 8.57
CA TYR A 75 9.02 8.41 9.45
C TYR A 75 8.70 9.91 9.28
N LEU A 76 8.34 10.32 8.06
CA LEU A 76 8.07 11.72 7.73
C LEU A 76 6.58 12.05 7.69
N ASN A 77 5.73 11.24 8.32
CA ASN A 77 4.32 11.55 8.41
C ASN A 77 4.11 12.83 9.22
N LYS A 78 3.08 13.59 8.86
CA LYS A 78 2.74 14.83 9.56
C LYS A 78 1.26 14.83 9.89
N GLN A 79 0.92 15.50 10.98
CA GLN A 79 -0.45 15.64 11.44
C GLN A 79 -0.74 17.11 11.73
N ALA A 80 -2.03 17.44 11.76
CA ALA A 80 -2.52 18.71 12.25
C ALA A 80 -3.07 18.52 13.66
N GLU A 81 -2.40 19.11 14.64
CA GLU A 81 -2.92 19.25 15.99
C GLU A 81 -3.72 20.56 16.05
N MET A 82 -4.98 20.48 16.49
CA MET A 82 -5.86 21.64 16.55
C MET A 82 -6.29 21.95 17.97
N VAL A 83 -6.25 23.23 18.32
CA VAL A 83 -6.77 23.76 19.57
C VAL A 83 -7.89 24.75 19.26
N VAL A 84 -9.08 24.50 19.79
CA VAL A 84 -10.22 25.41 19.63
C VAL A 84 -9.98 26.67 20.46
N LEU A 85 -10.03 27.83 19.81
CA LEU A 85 -9.92 29.13 20.47
C LEU A 85 -11.32 29.68 20.81
N SER A 86 -12.30 29.50 19.92
CA SER A 86 -13.69 29.91 20.14
C SER A 86 -14.66 29.24 19.17
N GLY A 87 -15.93 29.11 19.54
CA GLY A 87 -16.95 28.46 18.69
C GLY A 87 -16.77 26.95 18.60
N GLY A 88 -17.80 26.24 18.12
CA GLY A 88 -17.81 24.78 18.00
C GLY A 88 -17.73 24.01 19.34
N SER A 89 -18.05 22.72 19.30
CA SER A 89 -17.86 21.81 20.45
C SER A 89 -16.50 21.10 20.43
N SER A 90 -15.82 21.08 19.27
CA SER A 90 -14.53 20.47 19.02
C SER A 90 -13.93 21.05 17.74
N SER A 91 -12.63 20.82 17.48
CA SER A 91 -11.99 21.19 16.21
C SER A 91 -12.73 20.58 15.03
N ASP A 92 -13.07 19.29 15.09
CA ASP A 92 -13.79 18.56 14.05
C ASP A 92 -15.19 19.11 13.72
N ALA A 93 -15.81 19.84 14.65
CA ALA A 93 -17.08 20.52 14.43
C ALA A 93 -16.91 21.86 13.68
N ILE A 94 -15.69 22.38 13.61
CA ILE A 94 -15.31 23.64 12.96
C ILE A 94 -14.61 23.33 11.63
N VAL A 95 -13.48 22.63 11.69
CA VAL A 95 -12.64 22.28 10.55
C VAL A 95 -11.84 21.01 10.83
N LYS A 96 -11.68 20.16 9.82
CA LYS A 96 -10.73 19.04 9.82
C LYS A 96 -9.60 19.35 8.87
N ALA A 97 -8.38 18.88 9.16
CA ALA A 97 -7.26 19.01 8.26
C ALA A 97 -6.63 17.66 7.95
N THR A 98 -6.38 17.42 6.68
CA THR A 98 -5.57 16.31 6.19
C THR A 98 -4.22 16.86 5.75
N VAL A 99 -3.13 16.33 6.30
CA VAL A 99 -1.76 16.83 6.07
C VAL A 99 -0.96 15.80 5.28
N LYS A 100 -0.30 16.24 4.22
CA LYS A 100 0.65 15.43 3.45
C LYS A 100 2.01 15.38 4.17
N SER A 101 2.75 14.29 4.04
CA SER A 101 4.12 14.16 4.57
C SER A 101 5.08 15.25 4.07
N THR A 102 4.81 15.86 2.93
CA THR A 102 5.60 16.95 2.35
C THR A 102 5.29 18.33 2.92
N ALA A 103 4.18 18.50 3.66
CA ALA A 103 3.77 19.79 4.21
C ALA A 103 4.88 20.38 5.12
N ALA A 104 5.03 21.70 5.16
CA ALA A 104 5.96 22.31 6.11
C ALA A 104 5.42 22.18 7.54
N ILE A 105 6.31 22.09 8.54
CA ILE A 105 5.93 22.27 9.94
C ILE A 105 5.62 23.76 10.11
N CYS A 106 4.37 24.07 10.42
CA CYS A 106 3.87 25.44 10.52
C CYS A 106 2.73 25.53 11.53
N ARG A 107 2.36 26.77 11.83
CA ARG A 107 1.28 27.12 12.75
C ARG A 107 0.40 28.15 12.05
N HIS A 108 -0.91 27.95 12.05
CA HIS A 108 -1.88 28.83 11.42
C HIS A 108 -3.09 29.05 12.33
N GLU A 109 -3.56 30.28 12.43
CA GLU A 109 -4.86 30.59 13.01
C GLU A 109 -5.91 30.53 11.91
N ILE A 110 -6.95 29.71 12.10
CA ILE A 110 -8.03 29.51 11.13
C ILE A 110 -9.34 29.89 11.81
N GLU A 111 -9.95 30.96 11.35
CA GLU A 111 -11.31 31.36 11.72
C GLU A 111 -12.26 31.01 10.58
N VAL A 112 -13.22 30.13 10.86
CA VAL A 112 -14.34 29.85 9.97
C VAL A 112 -15.50 30.76 10.35
N ILE A 113 -15.85 31.67 9.44
CA ILE A 113 -16.99 32.57 9.62
C ILE A 113 -18.27 31.84 9.24
N GLN A 114 -18.25 31.17 8.08
CA GLN A 114 -19.36 30.37 7.60
C GLN A 114 -18.89 29.27 6.66
N LYS A 115 -19.70 28.21 6.56
CA LYS A 115 -19.49 27.13 5.59
C LYS A 115 -20.20 27.43 4.28
N ALA A 116 -19.73 26.79 3.21
CA ALA A 116 -20.42 26.77 1.94
C ALA A 116 -21.71 25.94 2.06
N THR A 117 -22.81 26.47 1.54
CA THR A 117 -24.10 25.77 1.46
C THR A 117 -24.51 25.61 0.01
N LYS A 118 -25.30 24.58 -0.27
CA LYS A 118 -25.98 24.42 -1.55
C LYS A 118 -27.26 25.23 -1.54
N GLU A 119 -27.67 25.73 -2.70
CA GLU A 119 -29.04 26.21 -2.81
C GLU A 119 -29.97 25.01 -2.67
N THR A 120 -31.01 25.14 -1.84
CA THR A 120 -32.05 24.13 -1.70
C THR A 120 -33.42 24.80 -1.67
N ARG A 121 -34.35 24.27 -2.46
CA ARG A 121 -35.75 24.71 -2.46
C ARG A 121 -36.67 23.55 -2.12
N PHE A 122 -37.60 23.81 -1.22
CA PHE A 122 -38.61 22.86 -0.77
C PHE A 122 -39.96 23.22 -1.37
N GLY A 123 -40.47 22.35 -2.24
CA GLY A 123 -41.77 22.49 -2.84
C GLY A 123 -42.93 22.25 -1.87
N ALA A 124 -44.13 22.42 -2.42
CA ALA A 124 -45.38 22.06 -1.79
C ALA A 124 -45.47 20.53 -1.59
N ARG A 125 -46.31 20.12 -0.64
CA ARG A 125 -46.60 18.71 -0.38
C ARG A 125 -47.63 18.21 -1.41
N ILE A 126 -47.32 17.09 -2.06
CA ILE A 126 -48.13 16.48 -3.14
C ILE A 126 -48.45 15.04 -2.76
N GLU A 127 -49.74 14.71 -2.62
CA GLU A 127 -50.14 13.39 -2.11
C GLU A 127 -50.19 12.30 -3.19
N ASP A 128 -50.65 12.60 -4.42
CA ASP A 128 -50.67 11.61 -5.50
C ASP A 128 -50.20 12.20 -6.85
N LYS A 129 -50.93 13.19 -7.38
CA LYS A 129 -50.68 13.73 -8.72
C LYS A 129 -50.74 15.26 -8.77
N MET A 130 -50.25 15.84 -9.87
CA MET A 130 -50.30 17.29 -10.09
C MET A 130 -51.74 17.84 -10.17
N GLU A 131 -52.71 17.02 -10.60
CA GLU A 131 -54.14 17.36 -10.53
C GLU A 131 -54.63 17.68 -9.11
N ASP A 132 -54.05 17.06 -8.08
CA ASP A 132 -54.40 17.31 -6.67
C ASP A 132 -54.00 18.71 -6.20
N LEU A 133 -53.03 19.35 -6.89
CA LEU A 133 -52.62 20.72 -6.67
C LEU A 133 -53.38 21.73 -7.54
N GLY A 134 -54.39 21.28 -8.28
CA GLY A 134 -55.21 22.14 -9.14
C GLY A 134 -54.62 22.38 -10.53
N LEU A 135 -53.64 21.58 -10.98
CA LEU A 135 -53.15 21.65 -12.35
C LEU A 135 -54.17 21.05 -13.31
N THR A 136 -54.82 21.90 -14.13
CA THR A 136 -55.90 21.47 -15.05
C THR A 136 -55.43 21.19 -16.47
N GLU A 137 -54.24 21.65 -16.84
CA GLU A 137 -53.69 21.60 -18.19
C GLU A 137 -52.17 21.44 -18.14
N ASN A 138 -51.55 21.05 -19.27
CA ASN A 138 -50.09 20.99 -19.35
C ASN A 138 -49.49 22.40 -19.14
N ARG A 139 -48.40 22.46 -18.39
CA ARG A 139 -47.66 23.69 -18.14
C ARG A 139 -46.18 23.48 -18.37
N ILE A 140 -45.52 24.52 -18.85
CA ILE A 140 -44.08 24.55 -19.10
C ILE A 140 -43.49 25.61 -18.19
N PHE A 141 -42.34 25.28 -17.60
CA PHE A 141 -41.45 26.26 -17.01
C PHE A 141 -40.02 25.93 -17.39
N TYR A 142 -39.14 26.89 -17.18
CA TYR A 142 -37.73 26.74 -17.44
C TYR A 142 -36.96 26.82 -16.13
N ILE A 143 -35.85 26.08 -16.10
CA ILE A 143 -34.88 26.15 -15.02
C ILE A 143 -33.59 26.67 -15.63
N SER A 144 -33.05 27.74 -15.07
CA SER A 144 -31.78 28.30 -15.49
C SER A 144 -30.75 28.19 -14.37
N ALA A 145 -29.55 27.68 -14.67
CA ALA A 145 -28.47 27.53 -13.71
C ALA A 145 -27.11 27.44 -14.40
N GLY A 146 -26.13 28.19 -13.92
CA GLY A 146 -24.74 28.12 -14.40
C GLY A 146 -24.54 28.31 -15.90
N GLY A 147 -25.30 29.24 -16.51
CA GLY A 147 -25.22 29.52 -17.94
C GLY A 147 -25.95 28.50 -18.83
N LYS A 148 -26.73 27.61 -18.22
CA LYS A 148 -27.55 26.60 -18.90
C LYS A 148 -29.02 26.88 -18.64
N ARG A 149 -29.88 26.46 -19.57
CA ARG A 149 -31.33 26.54 -19.41
C ARG A 149 -31.97 25.23 -19.86
N ALA A 150 -32.90 24.71 -19.08
CA ALA A 150 -33.69 23.53 -19.45
C ALA A 150 -35.17 23.87 -19.50
N LYS A 151 -35.87 23.21 -20.41
CA LYS A 151 -37.34 23.21 -20.50
C LYS A 151 -37.91 22.03 -19.71
N ILE A 152 -38.86 22.30 -18.82
CA ILE A 152 -39.58 21.28 -18.07
C ILE A 152 -41.07 21.36 -18.42
N GLU A 153 -41.64 20.25 -18.87
CA GLU A 153 -43.08 20.13 -19.14
C GLU A 153 -43.74 19.25 -18.09
N ILE A 154 -44.78 19.75 -17.43
CA ILE A 154 -45.58 19.03 -16.43
C ILE A 154 -47.00 18.84 -16.96
N THR A 155 -47.51 17.63 -16.82
CA THR A 155 -48.89 17.26 -17.17
C THR A 155 -49.71 17.02 -15.89
N PRO A 156 -51.04 17.22 -15.91
CA PRO A 156 -51.92 16.93 -14.77
C PRO A 156 -51.80 15.50 -14.22
N SER A 157 -51.49 14.54 -15.10
CA SER A 157 -51.35 13.12 -14.76
C SER A 157 -49.98 12.72 -14.21
N ASP A 158 -49.02 13.66 -14.15
CA ASP A 158 -47.70 13.36 -13.62
C ASP A 158 -47.77 13.14 -12.11
N THR A 159 -47.04 12.13 -11.65
CA THR A 159 -46.76 11.95 -10.22
C THR A 159 -45.55 12.79 -9.82
N LEU A 160 -45.37 13.01 -8.53
CA LEU A 160 -44.19 13.71 -8.03
C LEU A 160 -42.87 13.05 -8.48
N GLN A 161 -42.83 11.71 -8.57
CA GLN A 161 -41.66 10.99 -9.10
C GLN A 161 -41.39 11.30 -10.57
N LYS A 162 -42.42 11.37 -11.41
CA LYS A 162 -42.24 11.76 -12.82
C LYS A 162 -41.71 13.18 -12.96
N VAL A 163 -42.12 14.10 -12.09
CA VAL A 163 -41.60 15.48 -12.08
C VAL A 163 -40.11 15.48 -11.69
N VAL A 164 -39.72 14.71 -10.66
CA VAL A 164 -38.31 14.51 -10.30
C VAL A 164 -37.50 13.95 -11.46
N ASP A 165 -38.00 12.91 -12.13
CA ASP A 165 -37.32 12.27 -13.26
C ASP A 165 -37.17 13.24 -14.44
N LYS A 166 -38.18 14.07 -14.70
CA LYS A 166 -38.14 15.10 -15.74
C LYS A 166 -37.12 16.19 -15.43
N ILE A 167 -37.01 16.64 -14.18
CA ILE A 167 -36.02 17.65 -13.77
C ILE A 167 -34.60 17.06 -13.85
N ASN A 168 -34.38 15.86 -13.30
CA ASN A 168 -33.07 15.22 -13.32
C ASN A 168 -32.62 14.77 -14.72
N GLY A 169 -33.57 14.47 -15.61
CA GLY A 169 -33.32 14.14 -17.01
C GLY A 169 -33.27 15.36 -17.94
N ALA A 170 -33.47 16.57 -17.41
CA ALA A 170 -33.48 17.77 -18.22
C ALA A 170 -32.07 18.13 -18.68
N THR A 171 -31.98 18.57 -19.94
CA THR A 171 -30.72 18.94 -20.58
C THR A 171 -30.78 20.37 -21.08
N ASP A 172 -29.60 20.96 -21.23
CA ASP A 172 -29.42 22.33 -21.69
C ASP A 172 -29.93 22.49 -23.11
N ILE A 173 -30.96 23.32 -23.25
CA ILE A 173 -31.58 23.68 -24.53
C ILE A 173 -30.88 24.88 -25.19
N THR A 174 -29.86 25.46 -24.55
CA THR A 174 -29.06 26.54 -25.14
C THR A 174 -28.45 26.08 -26.46
N LEU A 175 -28.66 26.87 -27.51
CA LEU A 175 -28.15 26.57 -28.84
C LEU A 175 -26.68 26.96 -28.95
N ASN A 176 -25.88 26.13 -29.62
CA ASN A 176 -24.52 26.45 -30.00
C ASN A 176 -24.49 27.34 -31.26
N ALA A 177 -23.29 27.72 -31.70
CA ALA A 177 -23.10 28.54 -32.91
C ALA A 177 -23.64 27.89 -34.20
N ASP A 178 -23.85 26.57 -34.19
CA ASP A 178 -24.41 25.79 -35.31
C ASP A 178 -25.94 25.62 -35.21
N GLY A 179 -26.58 26.17 -34.16
CA GLY A 179 -28.02 26.07 -33.93
C GLY A 179 -28.48 24.76 -33.30
N GLU A 180 -27.57 23.94 -32.77
CA GLU A 180 -27.87 22.69 -32.07
C GLU A 180 -27.86 22.87 -30.55
N ALA A 181 -28.77 22.20 -29.84
CA ALA A 181 -28.81 22.25 -28.37
C ALA A 181 -27.59 21.54 -27.75
N LYS A 182 -26.97 22.15 -26.73
CA LYS A 182 -25.78 21.58 -26.06
C LYS A 182 -26.04 20.24 -25.37
N GLY A 183 -27.25 20.02 -24.85
CA GLY A 183 -27.66 18.72 -24.31
C GLY A 183 -26.97 18.30 -23.01
N GLU A 184 -26.26 19.22 -22.33
CA GLU A 184 -25.60 18.93 -21.06
C GLU A 184 -26.60 18.94 -19.88
N PRO A 185 -26.42 18.11 -18.84
CA PRO A 185 -27.26 18.20 -17.65
C PRO A 185 -27.06 19.52 -16.90
N LEU A 186 -28.11 19.94 -16.18
CA LEU A 186 -28.06 21.10 -15.29
C LEU A 186 -27.34 20.74 -13.97
N PRO A 187 -26.70 21.70 -13.30
CA PRO A 187 -26.05 21.52 -11.99
C PRO A 187 -27.06 21.47 -10.83
N ILE A 188 -28.17 20.75 -11.00
CA ILE A 188 -29.27 20.63 -10.04
C ILE A 188 -29.68 19.17 -9.90
N VAL A 189 -30.07 18.77 -8.70
CA VAL A 189 -30.66 17.46 -8.39
C VAL A 189 -32.03 17.68 -7.74
N ALA A 190 -33.04 17.01 -8.28
CA ALA A 190 -34.36 16.90 -7.68
C ALA A 190 -34.51 15.57 -6.92
N LYS A 191 -35.19 15.61 -5.77
CA LYS A 191 -35.51 14.44 -4.95
C LYS A 191 -36.86 14.60 -4.25
N ILE A 192 -37.38 13.52 -3.68
CA ILE A 192 -38.60 13.52 -2.87
C ILE A 192 -38.22 13.41 -1.39
N LEU A 193 -38.77 14.30 -0.56
CA LEU A 193 -38.67 14.23 0.90
C LEU A 193 -40.02 14.57 1.52
N ASP A 194 -40.59 13.67 2.33
CA ASP A 194 -41.91 13.84 2.96
C ASP A 194 -43.02 14.31 2.00
N ASN A 195 -43.13 13.64 0.84
CA ASN A 195 -44.07 13.98 -0.24
C ASN A 195 -43.89 15.40 -0.81
N ARG A 196 -42.70 16.00 -0.67
CA ARG A 196 -42.34 17.29 -1.27
C ARG A 196 -41.25 17.12 -2.32
N LEU A 197 -41.34 17.92 -3.37
CA LEU A 197 -40.24 18.12 -4.32
C LEU A 197 -39.13 18.91 -3.61
N VAL A 198 -37.91 18.40 -3.61
CA VAL A 198 -36.74 19.13 -3.12
C VAL A 198 -35.76 19.27 -4.26
N LEU A 199 -35.43 20.51 -4.63
CA LEU A 199 -34.35 20.80 -5.57
C LEU A 199 -33.12 21.25 -4.79
N GLU A 200 -31.95 20.78 -5.19
CA GLU A 200 -30.69 21.07 -4.55
C GLU A 200 -29.59 21.22 -5.62
N SER A 201 -28.72 22.21 -5.49
CA SER A 201 -27.57 22.34 -6.38
C SER A 201 -26.60 21.14 -6.23
N THR A 202 -25.92 20.78 -7.31
CA THR A 202 -24.97 19.65 -7.28
C THR A 202 -23.78 19.94 -6.37
N GLU A 203 -23.29 21.17 -6.36
CA GLU A 203 -22.14 21.64 -5.59
C GLU A 203 -22.54 22.74 -4.59
N THR A 204 -21.72 22.93 -3.54
CA THR A 204 -21.88 24.02 -2.56
C THR A 204 -21.37 25.35 -3.12
N GLY A 205 -21.65 26.44 -2.40
CA GLY A 205 -21.15 27.76 -2.79
C GLY A 205 -21.94 28.37 -3.93
N LEU A 206 -21.61 29.60 -4.29
CA LEU A 206 -22.14 30.27 -5.46
C LEU A 206 -21.57 29.67 -6.76
N GLY A 207 -20.31 29.23 -6.71
CA GLY A 207 -19.65 28.58 -7.85
C GLY A 207 -19.47 29.54 -9.02
N GLU A 208 -18.98 30.75 -8.76
CA GLU A 208 -18.77 31.79 -9.78
C GLU A 208 -17.94 31.26 -10.97
N LYS A 209 -18.51 31.37 -12.18
CA LYS A 209 -17.85 31.07 -13.46
C LYS A 209 -17.97 32.27 -14.38
N THR A 210 -16.94 32.51 -15.18
CA THR A 210 -16.99 33.51 -16.25
C THR A 210 -17.01 32.78 -17.59
N PHE A 211 -18.07 33.00 -18.37
CA PHE A 211 -18.17 32.56 -19.75
C PHE A 211 -17.66 33.66 -20.65
N GLU A 212 -16.76 33.30 -21.57
CA GLU A 212 -16.26 34.20 -22.60
C GLU A 212 -16.51 33.57 -23.98
N SER A 213 -17.09 34.35 -24.89
CA SER A 213 -17.40 33.90 -26.25
C SER A 213 -17.04 34.98 -27.26
N THR A 214 -16.56 34.56 -28.43
CA THR A 214 -16.27 35.46 -29.55
C THR A 214 -17.27 35.18 -30.67
N ILE A 215 -18.14 36.15 -30.92
CA ILE A 215 -19.28 36.01 -31.82
C ILE A 215 -19.04 36.84 -33.06
N THR A 216 -19.46 36.35 -34.22
CA THR A 216 -19.43 37.11 -35.47
C THR A 216 -20.78 37.77 -35.65
N ARG A 217 -20.79 39.10 -35.84
CA ARG A 217 -22.03 39.85 -36.00
C ARG A 217 -22.79 39.44 -37.27
N GLY A 218 -24.06 39.10 -37.11
CA GLY A 218 -25.00 38.83 -38.17
C GLY A 218 -25.54 40.09 -38.88
N ALA A 219 -26.50 39.87 -39.77
CA ALA A 219 -27.18 40.93 -40.51
C ALA A 219 -28.06 41.78 -39.57
N ASP A 220 -28.29 43.03 -39.97
CA ASP A 220 -29.17 43.93 -39.21
C ASP A 220 -30.59 43.35 -39.07
N GLY A 221 -31.03 43.18 -37.82
CA GLY A 221 -32.36 42.65 -37.48
C GLY A 221 -32.38 41.15 -37.17
N GLU A 222 -31.28 40.43 -37.41
CA GLU A 222 -31.11 39.05 -36.98
C GLU A 222 -30.40 38.99 -35.62
N PRO A 223 -30.85 38.14 -34.68
CA PRO A 223 -30.18 37.96 -33.40
C PRO A 223 -28.86 37.20 -33.56
N ASP A 224 -27.85 37.63 -32.81
CA ASP A 224 -26.58 36.92 -32.68
C ASP A 224 -26.68 35.89 -31.56
N LEU A 225 -26.33 34.62 -31.84
CA LEU A 225 -26.40 33.54 -30.86
C LEU A 225 -25.18 33.47 -29.94
N LEU A 226 -25.47 33.33 -28.65
CA LEU A 226 -24.55 33.01 -27.56
C LEU A 226 -24.56 31.50 -27.32
N ASP A 227 -23.41 30.95 -26.97
CA ASP A 227 -23.28 29.54 -26.63
C ASP A 227 -23.59 29.26 -25.15
N PHE A 228 -24.09 30.24 -24.40
CA PHE A 228 -24.56 30.10 -23.03
C PHE A 228 -25.85 30.91 -22.83
N SER A 229 -26.70 30.47 -21.91
CA SER A 229 -27.92 31.17 -21.52
C SER A 229 -27.62 32.28 -20.51
N ILE A 230 -28.31 33.41 -20.65
CA ILE A 230 -28.20 34.55 -19.76
C ILE A 230 -29.36 34.56 -18.77
N ASP A 231 -29.04 34.23 -17.51
CA ASP A 231 -29.96 34.33 -16.38
C ASP A 231 -29.62 35.52 -15.48
N LYS A 232 -30.30 36.66 -15.68
CA LYS A 232 -30.09 37.85 -14.86
C LYS A 232 -30.86 37.86 -13.54
N GLN A 233 -31.72 36.86 -13.32
CA GLN A 233 -32.55 36.79 -12.13
C GLN A 233 -31.82 36.12 -10.97
N ALA A 234 -30.75 35.36 -11.25
CA ALA A 234 -29.95 34.72 -10.22
C ALA A 234 -29.18 35.75 -9.37
N PRO A 235 -29.29 35.70 -8.03
CA PRO A 235 -28.55 36.57 -7.12
C PRO A 235 -27.06 36.67 -7.48
N ALA A 236 -26.52 37.90 -7.53
CA ALA A 236 -25.11 38.20 -7.75
C ALA A 236 -24.48 37.76 -9.10
N ASN A 237 -25.28 37.38 -10.10
CA ASN A 237 -24.79 37.27 -11.47
C ASN A 237 -24.30 38.64 -11.98
N GLY A 238 -23.19 38.65 -12.72
CA GLY A 238 -22.57 39.87 -13.24
C GLY A 238 -23.29 40.41 -14.47
N ALA A 239 -22.99 41.66 -14.86
CA ALA A 239 -23.51 42.21 -16.10
C ALA A 239 -22.85 41.53 -17.33
N LEU A 240 -23.64 41.31 -18.38
CA LEU A 240 -23.10 40.94 -19.68
C LEU A 240 -22.22 42.07 -20.21
N THR A 241 -20.97 41.77 -20.52
CA THR A 241 -20.03 42.74 -21.07
C THR A 241 -19.75 42.39 -22.53
N VAL A 242 -20.12 43.30 -23.44
CA VAL A 242 -19.89 43.13 -24.88
C VAL A 242 -18.84 44.15 -25.34
N THR A 243 -17.75 43.68 -25.94
CA THR A 243 -16.63 44.53 -26.35
C THR A 243 -16.08 44.22 -27.73
N GLN A 244 -15.57 45.25 -28.41
CA GLN A 244 -14.88 45.10 -29.67
C GLN A 244 -13.82 46.20 -29.82
N ALA A 245 -12.57 45.82 -30.08
CA ALA A 245 -11.46 46.76 -30.35
C ALA A 245 -11.34 47.93 -29.35
N GLY A 246 -11.65 47.68 -28.07
CA GLY A 246 -11.60 48.67 -26.98
C GLY A 246 -12.88 49.47 -26.76
N ILE A 247 -13.93 49.26 -27.56
CA ILE A 247 -15.27 49.81 -27.35
C ILE A 247 -16.08 48.83 -26.51
N THR A 248 -16.76 49.31 -25.46
CA THR A 248 -17.73 48.55 -24.67
C THR A 248 -19.14 49.00 -25.05
N TYR A 249 -19.99 48.05 -25.42
CA TYR A 249 -21.39 48.30 -25.77
C TYR A 249 -22.28 48.15 -24.54
N ILE A 250 -23.35 48.94 -24.47
CA ILE A 250 -24.24 49.05 -23.32
C ILE A 250 -25.57 48.36 -23.60
N GLU A 251 -25.94 47.42 -22.75
CA GLU A 251 -27.24 46.76 -22.82
C GLU A 251 -28.41 47.74 -22.58
N GLY A 252 -29.50 47.60 -23.37
CA GLY A 252 -30.66 48.50 -23.38
C GLY A 252 -30.45 49.80 -24.15
N VAL A 253 -29.23 50.06 -24.64
CA VAL A 253 -28.90 51.23 -25.47
C VAL A 253 -28.36 50.78 -26.83
N ASP A 254 -27.36 49.91 -26.82
CA ASP A 254 -26.66 49.40 -28.00
C ASP A 254 -27.23 48.06 -28.48
N PHE A 255 -27.58 47.18 -27.54
CA PHE A 255 -28.15 45.87 -27.79
C PHE A 255 -29.13 45.47 -26.68
N GLU A 256 -29.96 44.48 -26.94
CA GLU A 256 -30.80 43.81 -25.95
C GLU A 256 -30.53 42.30 -25.95
N VAL A 257 -30.79 41.66 -24.82
CA VAL A 257 -30.67 40.20 -24.66
C VAL A 257 -32.06 39.64 -24.35
N SER A 258 -32.43 38.54 -24.99
CA SER A 258 -33.67 37.84 -24.69
C SER A 258 -33.70 37.30 -23.25
N GLN A 259 -34.80 37.49 -22.52
CA GLN A 259 -34.91 37.03 -21.12
C GLN A 259 -34.79 35.50 -21.03
N GLY A 260 -33.78 35.04 -20.29
CA GLY A 260 -33.36 33.63 -20.19
C GLY A 260 -32.85 33.05 -21.52
N GLY A 261 -32.72 33.85 -22.56
CA GLY A 261 -32.30 33.38 -23.86
C GLY A 261 -30.78 33.41 -24.01
N ASN A 262 -30.36 33.19 -25.24
CA ASN A 262 -28.97 33.17 -25.67
C ASN A 262 -28.82 34.02 -26.94
N GLU A 263 -29.62 35.07 -27.08
CA GLU A 263 -29.64 35.92 -28.28
C GLU A 263 -29.32 37.37 -27.92
N ILE A 264 -28.43 37.97 -28.68
CA ILE A 264 -28.12 39.41 -28.66
C ILE A 264 -28.76 40.05 -29.89
N THR A 265 -29.66 41.00 -29.66
CA THR A 265 -30.29 41.79 -30.71
C THR A 265 -29.73 43.21 -30.68
N TRP A 266 -29.02 43.60 -31.75
CA TRP A 266 -28.46 44.95 -31.86
C TRP A 266 -29.55 45.99 -32.17
N LEU A 267 -29.61 47.06 -31.39
CA LEU A 267 -30.62 48.11 -31.53
C LEU A 267 -30.29 49.05 -32.70
N ALA A 268 -31.30 49.44 -33.46
CA ALA A 268 -31.12 50.24 -34.68
C ALA A 268 -30.51 51.63 -34.45
N GLY A 269 -30.68 52.20 -33.25
CA GLY A 269 -30.18 53.53 -32.87
C GLY A 269 -28.90 53.52 -32.01
N GLY A 270 -28.37 52.34 -31.68
CA GLY A 270 -27.22 52.16 -30.82
C GLY A 270 -25.89 52.00 -31.57
N ASN A 271 -24.78 52.09 -30.85
CA ASN A 271 -23.47 51.71 -31.39
C ASN A 271 -23.42 50.18 -31.54
N LYS A 272 -22.94 49.70 -32.69
CA LYS A 272 -22.87 48.26 -32.97
C LYS A 272 -21.63 47.93 -33.79
N PRO A 273 -21.05 46.72 -33.64
CA PRO A 273 -20.00 46.24 -34.54
C PRO A 273 -20.47 46.30 -36.00
N ALA A 274 -19.54 46.38 -36.95
CA ALA A 274 -19.91 46.17 -38.35
C ALA A 274 -20.30 44.70 -38.58
N GLU A 275 -21.25 44.47 -39.49
CA GLU A 275 -21.65 43.12 -39.92
C GLU A 275 -20.44 42.29 -40.38
N GLY A 276 -20.42 41.01 -40.02
CA GLY A 276 -19.32 40.09 -40.30
C GLY A 276 -18.08 40.28 -39.43
N ILE A 277 -18.05 41.26 -38.53
CA ILE A 277 -16.93 41.45 -37.60
C ILE A 277 -17.18 40.70 -36.29
N LYS A 278 -16.09 40.16 -35.74
CA LYS A 278 -16.08 39.48 -34.44
C LYS A 278 -16.07 40.47 -33.28
N TYR A 279 -16.84 40.17 -32.24
CA TYR A 279 -16.83 40.87 -30.96
C TYR A 279 -16.79 39.86 -29.80
N ASN A 280 -16.37 40.30 -28.62
CA ASN A 280 -16.23 39.47 -27.45
C ASN A 280 -17.37 39.72 -26.47
N VAL A 281 -17.89 38.65 -25.89
CA VAL A 281 -18.91 38.67 -24.86
C VAL A 281 -18.36 37.97 -23.63
N SER A 282 -18.49 38.60 -22.47
CA SER A 282 -18.11 38.03 -21.17
C SER A 282 -19.30 38.10 -20.22
N TYR A 283 -19.62 36.99 -19.56
CA TYR A 283 -20.73 36.88 -18.61
C TYR A 283 -20.32 36.10 -17.37
N LYS A 284 -20.53 36.70 -16.19
CA LYS A 284 -20.22 36.07 -14.90
C LYS A 284 -21.49 35.48 -14.30
N VAL A 285 -21.49 34.19 -14.02
CA VAL A 285 -22.64 33.47 -13.43
C VAL A 285 -22.27 32.73 -12.16
N ASN A 286 -23.25 32.57 -11.28
CA ASN A 286 -23.21 31.65 -10.16
C ASN A 286 -23.69 30.28 -10.62
N ALA A 287 -22.77 29.33 -10.75
CA ALA A 287 -23.07 28.01 -11.30
C ALA A 287 -24.03 27.18 -10.46
N ASN A 288 -24.07 27.45 -9.16
CA ASN A 288 -24.81 26.67 -8.18
C ASN A 288 -26.06 27.41 -7.67
N VAL A 289 -26.42 28.51 -8.32
CA VAL A 289 -27.65 29.26 -8.07
C VAL A 289 -28.58 29.04 -9.24
N TYR A 290 -29.85 28.78 -8.97
CA TYR A 290 -30.83 28.49 -10.01
C TYR A 290 -32.08 29.35 -9.89
N THR A 291 -32.65 29.67 -11.05
CA THR A 291 -33.89 30.44 -11.16
C THR A 291 -34.91 29.70 -11.99
N PHE A 292 -36.14 30.17 -11.89
CA PHE A 292 -37.26 29.64 -12.64
C PHE A 292 -37.94 30.77 -13.38
N ASP A 293 -38.34 30.49 -14.62
CA ASP A 293 -39.11 31.41 -15.41
C ASP A 293 -40.20 30.69 -16.20
N THR A 294 -41.27 31.43 -16.50
CA THR A 294 -42.43 30.97 -17.26
C THR A 294 -42.73 31.94 -18.38
N GLU A 295 -43.03 31.43 -19.56
CA GLU A 295 -43.43 32.27 -20.70
C GLU A 295 -44.90 32.71 -20.54
N GLY A 296 -45.11 34.02 -20.36
CA GLY A 296 -46.43 34.66 -20.57
C GLY A 296 -47.49 34.45 -19.48
N GLU A 297 -47.18 33.85 -18.32
CA GLU A 297 -48.16 33.58 -17.26
C GLU A 297 -47.90 34.39 -15.98
N ALA A 298 -48.85 35.23 -15.58
CA ALA A 298 -48.76 36.08 -14.37
C ALA A 298 -49.63 35.59 -13.18
N ASP A 299 -50.68 34.79 -13.43
CA ASP A 299 -51.56 34.23 -12.40
C ASP A 299 -51.58 32.70 -12.49
N GLY A 300 -51.24 31.98 -11.41
CA GLY A 300 -51.30 30.52 -11.37
C GLY A 300 -50.09 29.77 -11.97
N SER A 301 -48.92 30.42 -12.05
CA SER A 301 -47.68 29.80 -12.54
C SER A 301 -47.40 28.45 -11.88
N ILE A 302 -46.96 27.48 -12.69
CA ILE A 302 -46.57 26.13 -12.24
C ILE A 302 -45.50 26.18 -11.14
N ILE A 303 -44.65 27.20 -11.11
CA ILE A 303 -43.65 27.41 -10.05
C ILE A 303 -44.33 27.60 -8.69
N ASN A 304 -45.42 28.37 -8.64
CA ASN A 304 -46.20 28.61 -7.42
C ASN A 304 -46.98 27.37 -7.00
N ILE A 305 -47.55 26.63 -7.97
CA ILE A 305 -48.26 25.36 -7.73
C ILE A 305 -47.31 24.35 -7.08
N LEU A 306 -46.09 24.22 -7.62
CA LEU A 306 -45.05 23.35 -7.05
C LEU A 306 -44.45 23.89 -5.75
N GLY A 307 -44.77 25.13 -5.34
CA GLY A 307 -44.22 25.78 -4.16
C GLY A 307 -42.72 26.06 -4.24
N LEU A 308 -42.19 26.30 -5.44
CA LEU A 308 -40.75 26.51 -5.68
C LEU A 308 -40.33 28.00 -5.69
N ASP A 309 -41.28 28.90 -5.40
CA ASP A 309 -41.02 30.33 -5.28
C ASP A 309 -40.09 30.62 -4.08
N SER A 310 -39.09 31.47 -4.32
CA SER A 310 -38.11 31.95 -3.35
C SER A 310 -38.68 32.90 -2.29
N ALA A 311 -39.95 33.33 -2.42
CA ALA A 311 -40.58 34.28 -1.50
C ALA A 311 -40.79 33.74 -0.07
N ASP A 312 -40.87 32.41 0.14
CA ASP A 312 -40.97 31.82 1.48
C ASP A 312 -39.61 31.37 2.01
N ALA A 313 -39.02 32.18 2.89
CA ALA A 313 -37.74 31.90 3.53
C ALA A 313 -37.71 30.60 4.36
N ARG A 314 -38.87 30.00 4.70
CA ARG A 314 -38.92 28.69 5.37
C ARG A 314 -38.67 27.51 4.45
N ASN A 315 -38.81 27.71 3.14
CA ASN A 315 -38.67 26.68 2.10
C ASN A 315 -37.45 26.93 1.20
N TYR A 316 -36.53 27.80 1.63
CA TYR A 316 -35.37 28.20 0.85
C TYR A 316 -34.11 28.23 1.71
N ILE A 317 -33.07 27.53 1.26
CA ILE A 317 -31.71 27.66 1.78
C ILE A 317 -30.87 28.25 0.64
N PRO A 318 -30.27 29.43 0.79
CA PRO A 318 -29.45 30.01 -0.26
C PRO A 318 -28.14 29.25 -0.44
N ALA A 319 -27.63 29.23 -1.66
CA ALA A 319 -26.22 28.94 -1.88
C ALA A 319 -25.39 30.10 -1.30
N GLN A 320 -24.34 29.77 -0.57
CA GLN A 320 -23.38 30.74 -0.07
C GLN A 320 -22.00 30.09 -0.05
N ASP A 321 -20.95 30.88 -0.25
CA ASP A 321 -19.57 30.40 -0.17
C ASP A 321 -19.11 30.22 1.28
N ALA A 322 -18.12 29.34 1.47
CA ALA A 322 -17.36 29.27 2.70
C ALA A 322 -16.49 30.53 2.82
N GLU A 323 -16.54 31.15 3.99
CA GLU A 323 -15.73 32.32 4.33
C GLU A 323 -14.88 31.98 5.54
N LEU A 324 -13.58 32.19 5.39
CA LEU A 324 -12.61 31.90 6.43
C LEU A 324 -11.47 32.92 6.42
N VAL A 325 -10.90 33.14 7.59
CA VAL A 325 -9.73 33.98 7.81
C VAL A 325 -8.58 33.10 8.23
N ILE A 326 -7.48 33.11 7.46
CA ILE A 326 -6.25 32.39 7.81
C ILE A 326 -5.16 33.43 8.07
N ASP A 327 -4.63 33.46 9.29
CA ASP A 327 -3.62 34.42 9.74
C ASP A 327 -3.99 35.89 9.44
N GLY A 328 -5.28 36.22 9.57
CA GLY A 328 -5.83 37.56 9.30
C GLY A 328 -6.18 37.84 7.84
N MET A 329 -5.94 36.92 6.90
CA MET A 329 -6.33 37.06 5.49
C MET A 329 -7.69 36.39 5.24
N SER A 330 -8.68 37.17 4.80
CA SER A 330 -9.99 36.63 4.41
C SER A 330 -9.93 35.92 3.06
N ILE A 331 -10.57 34.76 2.99
CA ILE A 331 -10.59 33.84 1.87
C ILE A 331 -12.03 33.36 1.67
N THR A 332 -12.46 33.33 0.42
CA THR A 332 -13.78 32.82 0.02
C THR A 332 -13.62 31.60 -0.88
N ARG A 333 -14.40 30.55 -0.65
CA ARG A 333 -14.37 29.30 -1.42
C ARG A 333 -15.77 28.76 -1.65
N SER A 334 -16.05 28.26 -2.85
CA SER A 334 -17.32 27.59 -3.15
C SER A 334 -17.46 26.21 -2.51
N SER A 335 -16.34 25.56 -2.15
CA SER A 335 -16.32 24.23 -1.54
C SER A 335 -15.97 24.29 -0.05
N ASN A 336 -16.52 23.36 0.72
CA ASN A 336 -16.09 23.11 2.10
C ASN A 336 -14.80 22.29 2.18
N THR A 337 -14.47 21.52 1.14
CA THR A 337 -13.16 20.86 1.00
C THR A 337 -12.25 21.80 0.22
N ILE A 338 -11.25 22.33 0.90
CA ILE A 338 -10.39 23.40 0.42
C ILE A 338 -8.96 22.92 0.38
N GLU A 339 -8.42 22.84 -0.83
CA GLU A 339 -7.05 22.44 -1.10
C GLU A 339 -6.21 23.67 -1.50
N GLY A 340 -4.89 23.57 -1.30
CA GLY A 340 -3.93 24.52 -1.86
C GLY A 340 -3.87 25.89 -1.19
N LEU A 341 -4.55 26.08 -0.05
CA LEU A 341 -4.39 27.29 0.78
C LEU A 341 -3.10 27.27 1.59
N ILE A 342 -2.81 26.13 2.20
CA ILE A 342 -1.57 25.85 2.92
C ILE A 342 -0.94 24.68 2.16
N ASP A 343 0.32 24.83 1.75
CA ASP A 343 0.98 23.83 0.92
C ASP A 343 1.04 22.47 1.64
N GLY A 344 0.54 21.43 0.97
CA GLY A 344 0.43 20.09 1.53
C GLY A 344 -0.71 19.87 2.54
N VAL A 345 -1.61 20.83 2.76
CA VAL A 345 -2.76 20.69 3.67
C VAL A 345 -4.08 20.85 2.92
N THR A 346 -5.03 19.95 3.20
CA THR A 346 -6.43 20.04 2.77
C THR A 346 -7.29 20.30 4.00
N LEU A 347 -8.15 21.32 3.94
CA LEU A 347 -9.08 21.69 5.01
C LEU A 347 -10.51 21.30 4.64
N ASP A 348 -11.23 20.67 5.56
CA ASP A 348 -12.65 20.36 5.43
C ASP A 348 -13.45 21.17 6.45
N VAL A 349 -14.16 22.19 5.97
CA VAL A 349 -14.94 23.14 6.77
C VAL A 349 -16.27 22.51 7.18
N ALA A 350 -16.53 22.45 8.49
CA ALA A 350 -17.73 21.85 9.05
C ALA A 350 -18.69 22.89 9.64
N GLY A 351 -18.17 23.93 10.29
CA GLY A 351 -18.97 24.92 11.00
C GLY A 351 -18.16 26.12 11.48
N PRO A 352 -18.83 27.17 12.00
CA PRO A 352 -18.17 28.40 12.42
C PRO A 352 -17.38 28.22 13.72
N GLY A 353 -16.27 28.94 13.83
CA GLY A 353 -15.39 28.93 14.99
C GLY A 353 -13.93 29.20 14.61
N THR A 354 -13.08 29.33 15.62
CA THR A 354 -11.67 29.66 15.47
C THR A 354 -10.82 28.54 16.08
N VAL A 355 -9.84 28.06 15.32
CA VAL A 355 -8.88 27.06 15.75
C VAL A 355 -7.45 27.54 15.51
N MET A 356 -6.54 27.18 16.41
CA MET A 356 -5.12 27.18 16.15
C MET A 356 -4.73 25.82 15.61
N MET A 357 -4.17 25.77 14.40
CA MET A 357 -3.67 24.53 13.79
C MET A 357 -2.14 24.53 13.83
N ASP A 358 -1.58 23.49 14.44
CA ASP A 358 -0.15 23.18 14.45
C ASP A 358 0.11 21.95 13.59
N VAL A 359 0.86 22.12 12.50
CA VAL A 359 1.33 20.99 11.69
C VAL A 359 2.61 20.44 12.32
N THR A 360 2.53 19.24 12.88
CA THR A 360 3.62 18.58 13.60
C THR A 360 4.04 17.28 12.93
N LEU A 361 5.23 16.79 13.30
CA LEU A 361 5.68 15.45 12.92
C LEU A 361 4.86 14.40 13.66
N ASP A 362 4.24 13.49 12.93
CA ASP A 362 3.61 12.31 13.49
C ASP A 362 4.62 11.14 13.46
N ALA A 363 5.16 10.83 14.63
CA ALA A 363 6.08 9.71 14.82
C ALA A 363 5.40 8.43 15.34
N GLU A 364 4.08 8.45 15.60
CA GLU A 364 3.34 7.32 16.17
C GLU A 364 3.48 6.09 15.26
N LYS A 365 3.27 6.28 13.96
CA LYS A 365 3.38 5.19 12.99
C LYS A 365 4.78 4.55 12.97
N ALA A 366 5.84 5.35 13.09
CA ALA A 366 7.22 4.85 13.13
C ALA A 366 7.50 4.07 14.42
N VAL A 367 7.00 4.55 15.56
CA VAL A 367 7.09 3.88 16.86
C VAL A 367 6.37 2.53 16.82
N THR A 368 5.09 2.51 16.46
CA THR A 368 4.27 1.28 16.43
C THR A 368 4.86 0.27 15.46
N SER A 369 5.29 0.70 14.27
CA SER A 369 5.93 -0.20 13.29
C SER A 369 7.25 -0.78 13.83
N THR A 370 8.00 -0.02 14.62
CA THR A 370 9.25 -0.47 15.25
C THR A 370 8.98 -1.49 16.35
N GLU A 371 7.94 -1.28 17.16
CA GLU A 371 7.49 -2.22 18.20
C GLU A 371 7.03 -3.55 17.60
N GLU A 372 6.23 -3.51 16.53
CA GLU A 372 5.79 -4.70 15.80
C GLU A 372 6.97 -5.47 15.22
N PHE A 373 7.95 -4.76 14.65
CA PHE A 373 9.19 -5.38 14.17
C PHE A 373 9.97 -6.05 15.30
N VAL A 374 10.20 -5.35 16.41
CA VAL A 374 10.97 -5.87 17.56
C VAL A 374 10.29 -7.13 18.11
N THR A 375 8.96 -7.12 18.19
CA THR A 375 8.16 -8.29 18.59
C THR A 375 8.38 -9.46 17.63
N ALA A 376 8.16 -9.26 16.33
CA ALA A 376 8.32 -10.32 15.33
C ALA A 376 9.75 -10.88 15.26
N TYR A 377 10.76 -10.03 15.45
CA TYR A 377 12.16 -10.45 15.55
C TYR A 377 12.42 -11.28 16.82
N ASN A 378 11.87 -10.85 17.95
CA ASN A 378 12.01 -11.56 19.22
C ASN A 378 11.34 -12.93 19.19
N ASP A 379 10.20 -13.07 18.51
CA ASP A 379 9.53 -14.37 18.29
C ASP A 379 10.44 -15.35 17.54
N ILE A 380 11.18 -14.88 16.53
CA ILE A 380 12.18 -15.69 15.81
C ILE A 380 13.29 -16.12 16.76
N MET A 381 13.84 -15.18 17.53
CA MET A 381 14.93 -15.45 18.46
C MET A 381 14.50 -16.43 19.55
N ASP A 382 13.31 -16.28 20.11
CA ASP A 382 12.72 -17.19 21.09
C ASP A 382 12.55 -18.58 20.49
N TRP A 383 11.95 -18.69 19.29
CA TRP A 383 11.80 -19.97 18.60
C TRP A 383 13.16 -20.67 18.40
N ILE A 384 14.18 -19.95 17.91
CA ILE A 384 15.51 -20.52 17.68
C ILE A 384 16.15 -20.95 19.01
N ASN A 385 16.09 -20.11 20.04
CA ASN A 385 16.70 -20.37 21.33
C ASN A 385 16.07 -21.59 22.03
N ILE A 386 14.74 -21.72 21.95
CA ILE A 386 14.01 -22.87 22.47
C ILE A 386 14.45 -24.14 21.72
N ARG A 387 14.37 -24.14 20.37
CA ARG A 387 14.68 -25.34 19.57
C ARG A 387 16.13 -25.79 19.63
N LEU A 388 17.06 -24.86 19.85
CA LEU A 388 18.49 -25.17 20.02
C LEU A 388 18.82 -25.82 21.36
N SER A 389 18.01 -25.59 22.41
CA SER A 389 18.29 -26.00 23.79
C SER A 389 17.40 -27.13 24.30
N GLU A 390 16.25 -27.36 23.66
CA GLU A 390 15.27 -28.39 23.99
C GLU A 390 15.86 -29.81 23.96
N GLU A 391 15.54 -30.63 24.96
CA GLU A 391 15.97 -32.03 25.03
C GLU A 391 14.93 -32.97 24.39
N LEU A 392 15.38 -34.16 23.95
CA LEU A 392 14.50 -35.19 23.39
C LEU A 392 13.57 -35.74 24.47
N VAL A 393 12.27 -35.84 24.17
CA VAL A 393 11.31 -36.56 25.03
C VAL A 393 11.47 -38.06 24.85
N LYS A 394 11.61 -38.78 25.97
CA LYS A 394 11.63 -40.24 25.96
C LYS A 394 10.18 -40.76 25.83
N ASP A 395 9.94 -41.59 24.81
CA ASP A 395 8.63 -42.20 24.50
C ASP A 395 7.50 -41.17 24.29
N PRO A 396 7.58 -40.32 23.24
CA PRO A 396 6.61 -39.24 23.01
C PRO A 396 5.21 -39.79 22.72
N VAL A 397 4.20 -39.20 23.36
CA VAL A 397 2.78 -39.63 23.24
C VAL A 397 1.97 -38.80 22.25
N SER A 398 2.53 -37.71 21.75
CA SER A 398 1.89 -36.83 20.75
C SER A 398 2.85 -36.41 19.64
N ASP A 399 2.31 -36.07 18.47
CA ASP A 399 3.12 -35.51 17.36
C ASP A 399 3.83 -34.20 17.75
N PHE A 400 3.28 -33.47 18.72
CA PHE A 400 3.92 -32.28 19.29
C PHE A 400 5.20 -32.64 20.07
N GLU A 401 5.14 -33.64 20.96
CA GLU A 401 6.31 -34.11 21.72
C GLU A 401 7.37 -34.75 20.81
N ARG A 402 6.96 -35.37 19.70
CA ARG A 402 7.89 -35.96 18.72
C ARG A 402 8.83 -34.93 18.10
N LYS A 403 8.44 -33.65 18.04
CA LYS A 403 9.28 -32.56 17.51
C LYS A 403 10.38 -32.11 18.47
N TRP A 404 10.22 -32.36 19.77
CA TRP A 404 11.12 -31.82 20.80
C TRP A 404 12.53 -32.37 20.67
N GLY A 405 13.53 -31.52 20.83
CA GLY A 405 14.96 -31.88 20.78
C GLY A 405 15.47 -32.32 19.41
N LYS A 406 14.64 -32.32 18.35
CA LYS A 406 15.06 -32.70 16.99
C LYS A 406 16.06 -31.73 16.37
N LEU A 407 16.07 -30.47 16.83
CA LEU A 407 16.98 -29.41 16.39
C LEU A 407 17.98 -28.97 17.48
N HIS A 408 18.13 -29.78 18.54
CA HIS A 408 19.09 -29.52 19.59
C HIS A 408 20.49 -29.37 18.99
N GLY A 409 21.16 -28.25 19.26
CA GLY A 409 22.50 -27.98 18.73
C GLY A 409 22.60 -27.85 17.20
N ASP A 410 21.48 -27.61 16.49
CA ASP A 410 21.50 -27.45 15.03
C ASP A 410 22.41 -26.28 14.59
N SER A 411 23.45 -26.60 13.83
CA SER A 411 24.46 -25.62 13.40
C SER A 411 23.91 -24.56 12.44
N THR A 412 22.89 -24.88 11.63
CA THR A 412 22.29 -23.96 10.68
C THR A 412 21.46 -22.91 11.41
N LEU A 413 20.67 -23.33 12.42
CA LEU A 413 19.96 -22.41 13.30
C LEU A 413 20.91 -21.46 14.03
N TRP A 414 22.03 -21.97 14.52
CA TRP A 414 23.05 -21.14 15.16
C TRP A 414 23.65 -20.11 14.19
N GLN A 415 23.94 -20.51 12.95
CA GLN A 415 24.41 -19.60 11.90
C GLN A 415 23.38 -18.54 11.52
N ILE A 416 22.09 -18.91 11.43
CA ILE A 416 20.99 -17.97 11.17
C ILE A 416 20.91 -16.95 12.30
N LYS A 417 20.92 -17.41 13.56
CA LYS A 417 20.94 -16.54 14.74
C LYS A 417 22.12 -15.57 14.71
N SER A 418 23.33 -16.08 14.43
CA SER A 418 24.53 -15.25 14.35
C SER A 418 24.45 -14.21 13.23
N GLN A 419 23.94 -14.59 12.06
CA GLN A 419 23.81 -13.69 10.91
C GLN A 419 22.82 -12.55 11.19
N LEU A 420 21.64 -12.86 11.74
CA LEU A 420 20.65 -11.85 12.10
C LEU A 420 21.17 -10.88 13.16
N ARG A 421 21.84 -11.41 14.19
CA ARG A 421 22.50 -10.59 15.23
C ARG A 421 23.58 -9.70 14.66
N GLN A 422 24.40 -10.21 13.74
CA GLN A 422 25.47 -9.44 13.13
C GLN A 422 24.92 -8.24 12.35
N ILE A 423 23.84 -8.42 11.59
CA ILE A 423 23.23 -7.32 10.82
C ILE A 423 22.75 -6.21 11.74
N LEU A 424 22.00 -6.56 12.80
CA LEU A 424 21.44 -5.60 13.74
C LEU A 424 22.49 -4.93 14.65
N GLY A 425 23.58 -5.64 14.96
CA GLY A 425 24.69 -5.11 15.74
C GLY A 425 25.76 -4.38 14.91
N SER A 426 25.73 -4.52 13.59
CA SER A 426 26.73 -3.91 12.71
C SER A 426 26.47 -2.42 12.49
N SER A 427 27.56 -1.68 12.28
CA SER A 427 27.46 -0.30 11.79
C SER A 427 26.87 -0.30 10.38
N ALA A 428 25.85 0.53 10.16
CA ALA A 428 25.17 0.67 8.87
C ALA A 428 25.25 2.12 8.37
N PRO A 429 26.38 2.52 7.74
CA PRO A 429 26.49 3.85 7.13
C PRO A 429 25.38 4.12 6.11
N ILE A 430 24.98 5.38 6.01
CA ILE A 430 23.88 5.81 5.15
C ILE A 430 24.40 5.96 3.70
N PRO A 431 23.84 5.23 2.72
CA PRO A 431 24.24 5.37 1.33
C PRO A 431 23.81 6.73 0.76
N PHE A 432 24.65 7.35 -0.07
CA PHE A 432 24.39 8.66 -0.68
C PHE A 432 24.83 8.73 -2.15
N ASN A 433 24.12 9.54 -2.95
CA ASN A 433 24.56 9.89 -4.31
C ASN A 433 25.55 11.05 -4.28
N GLN A 434 25.33 12.04 -3.40
CA GLN A 434 26.24 13.13 -3.14
C GLN A 434 26.19 13.50 -1.66
N ARG A 435 27.34 13.79 -1.06
CA ARG A 435 27.46 14.28 0.30
C ARG A 435 28.43 15.45 0.34
N THR A 436 28.04 16.50 1.05
CA THR A 436 28.83 17.71 1.24
C THR A 436 29.13 17.83 2.73
N GLY A 437 30.37 18.22 3.07
CA GLY A 437 30.75 18.54 4.44
C GLY A 437 29.83 19.59 5.04
N THR A 438 29.42 19.40 6.30
CA THR A 438 28.52 20.34 7.00
C THR A 438 29.19 21.69 7.26
N GLU A 439 30.49 21.70 7.56
CA GLU A 439 31.27 22.88 7.93
C GLU A 439 32.37 23.17 6.91
N ALA A 440 32.64 24.46 6.68
CA ALA A 440 33.70 24.90 5.78
C ALA A 440 35.04 24.84 6.51
N ILE A 441 35.99 24.09 5.96
CA ILE A 441 37.34 23.95 6.51
C ILE A 441 38.26 24.95 5.79
N LEU A 442 38.85 25.86 6.56
CA LEU A 442 39.75 26.89 6.05
C LEU A 442 41.17 26.63 6.57
N GLY A 443 42.02 26.06 5.73
CA GLY A 443 43.41 25.76 6.07
C GLY A 443 43.69 24.26 6.02
N THR A 444 44.45 23.78 7.00
CA THR A 444 44.89 22.39 7.10
C THR A 444 44.03 21.61 8.09
N MET A 445 44.00 20.28 7.97
CA MET A 445 43.29 19.43 8.93
C MET A 445 43.83 19.56 10.36
N ALA A 446 45.08 19.99 10.54
CA ALA A 446 45.66 20.29 11.85
C ALA A 446 44.97 21.47 12.53
N ASP A 447 44.54 22.48 11.76
CA ASP A 447 43.80 23.64 12.26
C ASP A 447 42.41 23.22 12.77
N GLU A 448 41.84 22.18 12.16
CA GLU A 448 40.59 21.52 12.57
C GLU A 448 40.80 20.47 13.68
N GLY A 449 42.00 20.38 14.26
CA GLY A 449 42.29 19.52 15.40
C GLY A 449 42.74 18.09 15.06
N LEU A 450 43.06 17.78 13.80
CA LEU A 450 43.66 16.49 13.44
C LEU A 450 45.13 16.43 13.89
N THR A 451 45.45 15.54 14.83
CA THR A 451 46.80 15.46 15.42
C THR A 451 47.72 14.40 14.79
N ASN A 452 47.15 13.35 14.21
CA ASN A 452 47.89 12.22 13.63
C ASN A 452 47.32 11.88 12.25
N ASP A 453 48.10 11.18 11.43
CA ASP A 453 47.60 10.59 10.19
C ASP A 453 46.46 9.61 10.52
N THR A 454 45.33 9.80 9.87
CA THR A 454 44.14 8.94 9.99
C THR A 454 43.67 8.53 8.60
N ALA A 455 42.60 7.75 8.54
CA ALA A 455 41.96 7.43 7.28
C ALA A 455 40.45 7.24 7.49
N PHE A 456 39.71 7.45 6.41
CA PHE A 456 38.33 7.00 6.27
C PHE A 456 38.21 6.13 5.02
N SER A 457 37.18 5.30 4.97
CA SER A 457 36.90 4.43 3.84
C SER A 457 35.73 4.95 3.03
N ILE A 458 35.83 4.88 1.70
CA ILE A 458 34.71 5.09 0.77
C ILE A 458 34.37 3.72 0.19
N THR A 459 33.11 3.30 0.33
CA THR A 459 32.62 2.02 -0.20
C THR A 459 31.49 2.24 -1.19
N ILE A 460 31.61 1.65 -2.38
CA ILE A 460 30.62 1.69 -3.47
C ILE A 460 30.48 0.27 -4.00
N ASP A 461 29.25 -0.25 -3.99
CA ASP A 461 28.97 -1.67 -4.23
C ASP A 461 29.85 -2.57 -3.32
N ASN A 462 30.73 -3.39 -3.91
CA ASN A 462 31.66 -4.28 -3.20
C ASN A 462 33.11 -3.76 -3.22
N LYS A 463 33.34 -2.53 -3.67
CA LYS A 463 34.67 -1.91 -3.71
C LYS A 463 34.81 -0.92 -2.57
N SER A 464 35.88 -1.04 -1.80
CA SER A 464 36.22 -0.13 -0.72
C SER A 464 37.62 0.42 -0.94
N THR A 465 37.80 1.72 -0.73
CA THR A 465 39.10 2.39 -0.79
C THR A 465 39.35 3.15 0.50
N SER A 466 40.60 3.12 0.98
CA SER A 466 41.01 3.85 2.17
C SER A 466 41.67 5.16 1.78
N ILE A 467 41.08 6.26 2.20
CA ILE A 467 41.57 7.61 1.99
C ILE A 467 42.28 8.04 3.25
N VAL A 468 43.61 8.05 3.20
CA VAL A 468 44.44 8.63 4.26
C VAL A 468 44.15 10.13 4.34
N VAL A 469 44.22 10.71 5.54
CA VAL A 469 44.12 12.14 5.82
C VAL A 469 45.22 12.49 6.81
N LYS A 470 46.05 13.47 6.46
CA LYS A 470 47.20 13.91 7.26
C LYS A 470 46.91 15.27 7.88
N PRO A 471 47.51 15.61 9.03
CA PRO A 471 47.36 16.93 9.64
C PRO A 471 47.66 18.10 8.68
N GLY A 472 48.67 17.95 7.82
CA GLY A 472 49.02 18.99 6.84
C GLY A 472 48.16 19.03 5.57
N ASP A 473 47.19 18.12 5.40
CA ASP A 473 46.34 18.13 4.21
C ASP A 473 45.32 19.28 4.27
N THR A 474 45.02 19.88 3.12
CA THR A 474 43.80 20.70 2.96
C THR A 474 42.67 19.83 2.41
N VAL A 475 41.41 20.32 2.45
CA VAL A 475 40.28 19.65 1.79
C VAL A 475 40.51 19.41 0.29
N GLN A 476 41.31 20.24 -0.38
CA GLN A 476 41.68 20.04 -1.78
C GLN A 476 42.63 18.84 -1.94
N ASN A 477 43.63 18.70 -1.07
CA ASN A 477 44.52 17.53 -1.08
C ASN A 477 43.74 16.22 -0.90
N ILE A 478 42.71 16.24 -0.05
CA ILE A 478 41.84 15.08 0.18
C ILE A 478 40.96 14.80 -1.05
N ALA A 479 40.35 15.83 -1.65
CA ALA A 479 39.56 15.69 -2.87
C ALA A 479 40.40 15.10 -4.03
N ASP A 480 41.61 15.61 -4.22
CA ASP A 480 42.55 15.11 -5.23
C ASP A 480 42.92 13.65 -4.99
N ARG A 481 43.12 13.26 -3.71
CA ARG A 481 43.41 11.89 -3.31
C ARG A 481 42.26 10.94 -3.67
N ILE A 482 41.01 11.33 -3.38
CA ILE A 482 39.81 10.57 -3.79
C ILE A 482 39.77 10.42 -5.31
N ASN A 483 39.95 11.51 -6.05
CA ASN A 483 39.93 11.50 -7.53
C ASN A 483 41.07 10.71 -8.16
N SER A 484 42.11 10.39 -7.41
CA SER A 484 43.28 9.61 -7.85
C SER A 484 43.23 8.13 -7.42
N SER A 485 42.26 7.70 -6.62
CA SER A 485 42.17 6.31 -6.13
C SER A 485 41.92 5.32 -7.27
N SER A 486 42.77 4.30 -7.35
CA SER A 486 42.68 3.25 -8.37
C SER A 486 41.37 2.48 -8.31
N GLU A 487 40.90 2.17 -7.10
CA GLU A 487 39.70 1.38 -6.84
C GLU A 487 38.44 2.09 -7.36
N LEU A 488 38.44 3.42 -7.38
CA LEU A 488 37.35 4.25 -7.89
C LEU A 488 37.44 4.51 -9.39
N ARG A 489 38.61 4.28 -9.99
CA ARG A 489 38.89 4.59 -11.40
C ARG A 489 39.01 3.38 -12.30
N TYR A 490 39.30 2.20 -11.76
CA TYR A 490 39.56 1.00 -12.56
C TYR A 490 38.62 -0.15 -12.17
N ASP A 491 38.21 -0.94 -13.15
CA ASP A 491 37.44 -2.16 -12.96
C ASP A 491 38.30 -3.31 -12.39
N SER A 492 37.71 -4.48 -12.15
CA SER A 492 38.47 -5.64 -11.62
C SER A 492 39.50 -6.21 -12.60
N ASN A 493 39.44 -5.80 -13.88
CA ASN A 493 40.37 -6.20 -14.94
C ASN A 493 41.45 -5.13 -15.19
N GLY A 494 41.44 -4.02 -14.45
CA GLY A 494 42.37 -2.91 -14.61
C GLY A 494 42.01 -1.94 -15.74
N GLU A 495 40.79 -2.03 -16.30
CA GLU A 495 40.29 -1.09 -17.32
C GLU A 495 39.73 0.17 -16.66
N LEU A 496 39.95 1.33 -17.31
CA LEU A 496 39.49 2.62 -16.79
C LEU A 496 37.97 2.73 -16.86
N LEU A 497 37.34 3.00 -15.71
CA LEU A 497 35.92 3.29 -15.58
C LEU A 497 35.62 4.69 -16.11
N SER A 498 34.71 4.78 -17.06
CA SER A 498 34.20 6.04 -17.62
C SER A 498 32.67 6.02 -17.59
N PRO A 499 32.02 6.70 -16.62
CA PRO A 499 32.59 7.58 -15.59
C PRO A 499 33.23 6.83 -14.41
N PRO A 500 34.08 7.49 -13.59
CA PRO A 500 34.61 6.92 -12.34
C PRO A 500 33.49 6.64 -11.32
N LEU A 501 33.72 5.71 -10.38
CA LEU A 501 32.71 5.29 -9.39
C LEU A 501 32.34 6.41 -8.42
N ALA A 502 33.29 7.27 -8.08
CA ALA A 502 33.03 8.50 -7.35
C ALA A 502 34.02 9.58 -7.78
N THR A 503 33.61 10.82 -7.56
CA THR A 503 34.40 12.03 -7.74
C THR A 503 34.32 12.87 -6.48
N ALA A 504 35.34 13.67 -6.23
CA ALA A 504 35.35 14.64 -5.16
C ALA A 504 35.68 16.04 -5.70
N ARG A 505 35.10 17.06 -5.08
CA ARG A 505 35.44 18.47 -5.34
C ARG A 505 35.36 19.27 -4.06
N VAL A 506 35.92 20.48 -4.09
CA VAL A 506 35.74 21.45 -3.01
C VAL A 506 34.77 22.52 -3.46
N THR A 507 33.81 22.86 -2.60
CA THR A 507 32.85 23.96 -2.84
C THR A 507 32.72 24.75 -1.56
N GLU A 508 33.12 26.03 -1.59
CA GLU A 508 33.07 26.92 -0.41
C GLU A 508 33.79 26.33 0.82
N GLY A 509 35.00 25.76 0.62
CA GLY A 509 35.77 25.14 1.70
C GLY A 509 35.24 23.79 2.19
N ARG A 510 34.20 23.25 1.56
CA ARG A 510 33.58 21.96 1.93
C ARG A 510 33.96 20.87 0.94
N LEU A 511 34.31 19.70 1.47
CA LEU A 511 34.52 18.50 0.66
C LEU A 511 33.16 17.97 0.17
N VAL A 512 33.02 17.82 -1.15
CA VAL A 512 31.83 17.25 -1.79
C VAL A 512 32.25 15.95 -2.46
N ILE A 513 31.63 14.84 -2.06
CA ILE A 513 31.82 13.52 -2.68
C ILE A 513 30.56 13.17 -3.46
N THR A 514 30.70 12.82 -4.73
CA THR A 514 29.61 12.45 -5.62
C THR A 514 29.88 11.06 -6.22
N ALA A 515 28.97 10.12 -5.98
CA ALA A 515 28.97 8.80 -6.60
C ALA A 515 28.52 8.88 -8.07
N ALA A 516 28.92 7.89 -8.87
CA ALA A 516 28.49 7.76 -10.26
C ALA A 516 26.95 7.64 -10.38
N SER A 517 26.41 8.02 -11.54
CA SER A 517 24.97 7.86 -11.83
C SER A 517 24.52 6.42 -11.58
N ASN A 518 23.42 6.25 -10.84
CA ASN A 518 22.85 4.97 -10.40
C ASN A 518 23.70 4.17 -9.40
N LYS A 519 24.70 4.79 -8.77
CA LYS A 519 25.48 4.20 -7.67
C LYS A 519 25.30 5.00 -6.39
N GLN A 520 25.50 4.34 -5.26
CA GLN A 520 25.52 4.98 -3.95
C GLN A 520 26.86 4.70 -3.27
N ALA A 521 27.42 5.74 -2.65
CA ALA A 521 28.61 5.64 -1.82
C ALA A 521 28.22 5.61 -0.35
N THR A 522 29.05 4.94 0.45
CA THR A 522 29.03 5.03 1.91
C THR A 522 30.41 5.47 2.38
N VAL A 523 30.46 6.21 3.49
CA VAL A 523 31.70 6.56 4.16
C VAL A 523 31.70 6.00 5.56
N SER A 524 32.86 5.55 6.02
CA SER A 524 33.03 5.09 7.40
C SER A 524 34.44 5.40 7.89
N ASP A 525 34.56 5.63 9.19
CA ASP A 525 35.84 5.78 9.86
C ASP A 525 35.80 5.15 11.26
N SER A 526 36.99 4.96 11.82
CA SER A 526 37.18 4.58 13.22
C SER A 526 37.91 5.65 14.02
N SER A 527 38.33 6.73 13.35
CA SER A 527 39.24 7.76 13.86
C SER A 527 38.58 9.11 14.15
N GLY A 528 37.32 9.30 13.73
CA GLY A 528 36.57 10.55 13.89
C GLY A 528 36.88 11.64 12.85
N VAL A 529 37.73 11.35 11.86
CA VAL A 529 38.08 12.29 10.78
C VAL A 529 36.87 12.69 9.93
N LEU A 530 35.86 11.82 9.78
CA LEU A 530 34.62 12.18 9.09
C LEU A 530 33.84 13.27 9.84
N GLY A 531 33.93 13.30 11.17
CA GLY A 531 33.34 14.37 11.98
C GLY A 531 34.02 15.71 11.70
N LEU A 532 35.35 15.73 11.64
CA LEU A 532 36.12 16.93 11.28
C LEU A 532 35.79 17.42 9.86
N LEU A 533 35.62 16.49 8.91
CA LEU A 533 35.25 16.80 7.53
C LEU A 533 33.76 17.16 7.36
N GLY A 534 32.94 17.05 8.42
CA GLY A 534 31.50 17.23 8.36
C GLY A 534 30.78 16.21 7.47
N LEU A 535 31.36 15.02 7.29
CA LEU A 535 30.86 13.94 6.42
C LEU A 535 30.27 12.76 7.20
N ASN A 536 30.28 12.82 8.54
CA ASN A 536 29.78 11.74 9.40
C ASN A 536 28.26 11.57 9.31
N ASP A 537 27.80 10.33 9.43
CA ASP A 537 26.38 10.06 9.59
C ASP A 537 25.92 10.42 11.02
N PRO A 538 24.74 11.04 11.19
CA PRO A 538 24.18 11.28 12.53
C PRO A 538 23.91 9.99 13.30
N TYR A 539 23.54 8.94 12.58
CA TYR A 539 23.26 7.61 13.10
C TYR A 539 23.97 6.54 12.26
N THR A 540 24.68 5.64 12.92
CA THR A 540 25.36 4.49 12.31
C THR A 540 24.97 3.17 12.98
N GLN A 541 24.29 3.20 14.14
CA GLN A 541 23.87 2.02 14.88
C GLN A 541 22.44 2.15 15.44
N LEU A 542 21.71 1.04 15.47
CA LEU A 542 20.35 0.95 16.03
C LEU A 542 20.29 1.34 17.52
N SER A 543 21.37 1.08 18.26
CA SER A 543 21.51 1.43 19.67
C SER A 543 21.45 2.94 19.93
N GLN A 544 21.85 3.76 18.95
CA GLN A 544 21.75 5.23 19.04
C GLN A 544 20.31 5.71 18.98
N LEU A 545 19.41 4.91 18.40
CA LEU A 545 17.97 5.18 18.30
C LEU A 545 17.13 4.39 19.30
N GLY A 546 17.75 3.74 20.28
CA GLY A 546 17.02 3.03 21.34
C GLY A 546 16.65 1.58 21.04
N ILE A 547 17.11 1.02 19.92
CA ILE A 547 16.95 -0.41 19.64
C ILE A 547 18.25 -1.10 20.06
N THR A 548 18.22 -1.79 21.20
CA THR A 548 19.40 -2.45 21.80
C THR A 548 19.17 -3.94 21.98
N THR A 549 20.24 -4.73 22.15
CA THR A 549 20.08 -6.12 22.56
C THR A 549 19.65 -6.21 24.03
N GLU A 550 18.88 -7.25 24.34
CA GLU A 550 18.35 -7.52 25.68
C GLU A 550 19.44 -7.48 26.77
N LYS A 551 19.16 -6.75 27.85
CA LYS A 551 20.11 -6.57 28.96
C LYS A 551 20.13 -7.78 29.89
N ALA A 552 18.99 -8.44 30.07
CA ALA A 552 18.79 -9.50 31.06
C ALA A 552 19.82 -10.63 30.95
N ASP A 553 20.25 -10.96 29.74
CA ASP A 553 21.23 -12.02 29.50
C ASP A 553 22.50 -11.55 28.79
N PHE A 554 22.77 -10.23 28.85
CA PHE A 554 23.90 -9.58 28.17
C PHE A 554 23.88 -9.83 26.64
N GLY A 555 22.68 -9.85 26.06
CA GLY A 555 22.43 -10.07 24.64
C GLY A 555 22.73 -11.49 24.15
N LYS A 556 22.82 -12.49 25.04
CA LYS A 556 23.11 -13.89 24.63
C LYS A 556 21.95 -14.49 23.83
N SER A 557 20.72 -14.14 24.15
CA SER A 557 19.48 -14.52 23.48
C SER A 557 19.46 -13.96 22.07
N GLY A 558 20.10 -12.80 21.86
CA GLY A 558 20.04 -12.04 20.62
C GLY A 558 18.74 -11.26 20.46
N LYS A 559 17.86 -11.25 21.48
CA LYS A 559 16.62 -10.48 21.51
C LYS A 559 16.89 -8.99 21.57
N LEU A 560 15.92 -8.20 21.15
CA LEU A 560 15.94 -6.74 21.15
C LEU A 560 15.02 -6.17 22.24
N GLU A 561 15.44 -5.02 22.75
CA GLU A 561 14.67 -4.09 23.57
C GLU A 561 14.52 -2.77 22.80
N PHE A 562 13.36 -2.13 22.92
CA PHE A 562 13.06 -0.85 22.28
C PHE A 562 12.79 0.24 23.33
N ASP A 563 13.60 1.29 23.28
CA ASP A 563 13.45 2.51 24.06
C ASP A 563 12.73 3.57 23.21
N THR A 564 11.41 3.63 23.37
CA THR A 564 10.53 4.54 22.63
C THR A 564 10.91 6.01 22.85
N ASP A 565 11.31 6.40 24.06
CA ASP A 565 11.67 7.79 24.37
C ASP A 565 12.93 8.24 23.62
N LYS A 566 13.94 7.36 23.56
CA LYS A 566 15.17 7.62 22.81
C LYS A 566 14.90 7.69 21.31
N PHE A 567 14.06 6.81 20.79
CA PHE A 567 13.65 6.83 19.39
C PHE A 567 12.90 8.13 19.04
N MET A 568 11.92 8.50 19.86
CA MET A 568 11.15 9.75 19.71
C MET A 568 12.04 10.99 19.80
N THR A 569 13.06 10.98 20.67
CA THR A 569 14.05 12.05 20.75
C THR A 569 14.84 12.17 19.44
N GLY A 570 15.24 11.04 18.84
CA GLY A 570 15.88 11.01 17.52
C GLY A 570 14.98 11.57 16.41
N MET A 571 13.72 11.14 16.39
CA MET A 571 12.70 11.60 15.42
C MET A 571 12.42 13.10 15.54
N LYS A 572 12.40 13.66 16.74
CA LYS A 572 12.21 15.10 16.96
C LYS A 572 13.43 15.92 16.55
N LYS A 573 14.64 15.37 16.71
CA LYS A 573 15.90 16.08 16.41
C LYS A 573 16.19 16.14 14.91
N ASP A 574 16.12 14.99 14.24
CA ASP A 574 16.37 14.88 12.79
C ASP A 574 15.62 13.67 12.22
N PRO A 575 14.32 13.81 11.88
CA PRO A 575 13.51 12.71 11.39
C PRO A 575 14.00 12.16 10.06
N LYS A 576 14.64 13.01 9.24
CA LYS A 576 15.19 12.61 7.94
C LYS A 576 16.42 11.73 8.11
N ALA A 577 17.31 12.05 9.05
CA ALA A 577 18.44 11.18 9.36
C ALA A 577 17.98 9.83 9.94
N VAL A 578 16.95 9.82 10.79
CA VAL A 578 16.36 8.58 11.30
C VAL A 578 15.76 7.75 10.17
N GLU A 579 14.98 8.36 9.29
CA GLU A 579 14.38 7.72 8.12
C GLU A 579 15.44 7.05 7.25
N GLN A 580 16.46 7.80 6.83
CA GLN A 580 17.51 7.28 5.95
C GLN A 580 18.28 6.13 6.58
N PHE A 581 18.60 6.25 7.88
CA PHE A 581 19.28 5.20 8.62
C PHE A 581 18.41 3.95 8.77
N MET A 582 17.19 4.10 9.27
CA MET A 582 16.29 2.98 9.55
C MET A 582 15.90 2.27 8.26
N THR A 583 15.52 2.99 7.19
CA THR A 583 15.17 2.35 5.91
C THR A 583 16.33 1.56 5.32
N ASN A 584 17.58 2.05 5.44
CA ASN A 584 18.78 1.34 5.03
C ASN A 584 19.00 0.04 5.84
N VAL A 585 18.90 0.13 7.17
CA VAL A 585 19.01 -1.05 8.05
C VAL A 585 17.93 -2.08 7.74
N MET A 586 16.67 -1.65 7.62
CA MET A 586 15.55 -2.55 7.36
C MET A 586 15.60 -3.18 5.98
N LYS A 587 16.11 -2.50 4.95
CA LYS A 587 16.39 -3.09 3.64
C LYS A 587 17.43 -4.20 3.71
N LYS A 588 18.57 -3.95 4.37
CA LYS A 588 19.63 -4.97 4.55
C LYS A 588 19.12 -6.19 5.32
N LEU A 589 18.30 -5.96 6.34
CA LEU A 589 17.71 -7.04 7.12
C LEU A 589 16.70 -7.84 6.31
N ASP A 590 15.82 -7.19 5.55
CA ASP A 590 14.87 -7.83 4.65
C ASP A 590 15.57 -8.66 3.56
N GLU A 591 16.64 -8.15 2.96
CA GLU A 591 17.47 -8.87 1.99
C GLU A 591 18.11 -10.11 2.61
N ALA A 592 18.64 -10.01 3.83
CA ALA A 592 19.20 -11.15 4.53
C ALA A 592 18.15 -12.21 4.87
N MET A 593 16.98 -11.80 5.37
CA MET A 593 15.85 -12.69 5.64
C MET A 593 15.28 -13.33 4.36
N ASP A 594 15.30 -12.62 3.23
CA ASP A 594 15.00 -13.18 1.91
C ASP A 594 16.01 -14.26 1.54
N GLY A 595 17.30 -14.00 1.71
CA GLY A 595 18.37 -14.98 1.51
C GLY A 595 18.22 -16.25 2.37
N LEU A 596 17.46 -16.20 3.46
CA LEU A 596 17.12 -17.38 4.25
C LEU A 596 15.91 -18.15 3.70
N THR A 597 14.87 -17.44 3.26
CA THR A 597 13.54 -18.03 3.00
C THR A 597 13.14 -18.10 1.52
N SER A 598 13.91 -17.49 0.62
CA SER A 598 13.53 -17.35 -0.79
C SER A 598 13.31 -18.72 -1.45
N SER A 599 12.12 -18.92 -2.00
CA SER A 599 11.77 -20.10 -2.80
C SER A 599 12.12 -19.93 -4.27
N SER A 600 12.63 -18.76 -4.67
CA SER A 600 13.13 -18.54 -6.04
C SER A 600 14.22 -19.55 -6.37
N THR A 601 14.26 -20.04 -7.61
CA THR A 601 15.20 -21.09 -7.98
C THR A 601 16.41 -20.55 -8.73
N ILE A 602 17.56 -21.18 -8.52
CA ILE A 602 18.78 -20.97 -9.28
C ILE A 602 19.03 -22.22 -10.11
N ALA A 603 19.26 -22.04 -11.41
CA ALA A 603 19.65 -23.13 -12.30
C ALA A 603 21.15 -23.40 -12.14
N THR A 604 21.50 -24.53 -11.54
CA THR A 604 22.89 -24.99 -11.44
C THR A 604 23.00 -26.39 -12.06
N GLY A 605 23.79 -26.52 -13.14
CA GLY A 605 24.08 -27.81 -13.77
C GLY A 605 22.85 -28.58 -14.28
N GLY A 606 21.80 -27.89 -14.76
CA GLY A 606 20.58 -28.52 -15.26
C GLY A 606 19.56 -28.92 -14.18
N THR A 607 19.83 -28.61 -12.91
CA THR A 607 18.90 -28.79 -11.78
C THR A 607 18.52 -27.45 -11.16
N SER A 608 17.26 -27.34 -10.72
CA SER A 608 16.67 -26.14 -10.15
C SER A 608 16.60 -26.28 -8.63
N GLN A 609 17.40 -25.48 -7.89
CA GLN A 609 17.41 -25.49 -6.42
C GLN A 609 16.89 -24.17 -5.85
N PRO A 610 16.18 -24.18 -4.70
CA PRO A 610 15.80 -22.94 -4.02
C PRO A 610 17.02 -22.11 -3.62
N LYS A 611 16.92 -20.79 -3.77
CA LYS A 611 17.96 -19.81 -3.42
C LYS A 611 18.13 -19.66 -1.90
N GLY A 612 17.04 -19.74 -1.15
CA GLY A 612 17.03 -19.52 0.30
C GLY A 612 17.72 -20.65 1.06
N ARG A 613 18.53 -20.33 2.08
CA ARG A 613 19.26 -21.34 2.87
C ARG A 613 18.33 -22.35 3.56
N ILE A 614 17.25 -21.87 4.19
CA ILE A 614 16.24 -22.71 4.86
C ILE A 614 15.47 -23.51 3.79
N SER A 615 15.05 -22.86 2.71
CA SER A 615 14.33 -23.50 1.62
C SER A 615 15.16 -24.60 0.93
N SER A 616 16.47 -24.40 0.78
CA SER A 616 17.41 -25.40 0.24
C SER A 616 17.57 -26.58 1.21
N GLN A 617 17.66 -26.31 2.52
CA GLN A 617 17.75 -27.37 3.53
C GLN A 617 16.48 -28.24 3.53
N ILE A 618 15.30 -27.62 3.50
CA ILE A 618 14.01 -28.31 3.36
C ILE A 618 14.01 -29.17 2.09
N HIS A 619 14.40 -28.61 0.95
CA HIS A 619 14.43 -29.33 -0.33
C HIS A 619 15.38 -30.54 -0.32
N SER A 620 16.52 -30.41 0.35
CA SER A 620 17.47 -31.51 0.54
C SER A 620 16.84 -32.66 1.32
N TRP A 621 16.21 -32.35 2.46
CA TRP A 621 15.53 -33.36 3.27
C TRP A 621 14.31 -33.97 2.55
N GLU A 622 13.53 -33.18 1.82
CA GLU A 622 12.41 -33.69 1.02
C GLU A 622 12.88 -34.66 -0.08
N THR A 623 14.06 -34.40 -0.67
CA THR A 623 14.68 -35.31 -1.65
C THR A 623 15.19 -36.59 -0.97
N GLU A 624 15.75 -36.48 0.23
CA GLU A 624 16.19 -37.63 1.02
C GLU A 624 15.01 -38.51 1.44
N VAL A 625 13.91 -37.93 1.92
CA VAL A 625 12.64 -38.61 2.22
C VAL A 625 12.15 -39.37 0.98
N LYS A 626 12.11 -38.73 -0.20
CA LYS A 626 11.73 -39.39 -1.45
C LYS A 626 12.65 -40.56 -1.82
N SER A 627 13.94 -40.48 -1.49
CA SER A 627 14.90 -41.56 -1.73
C SER A 627 14.66 -42.74 -0.79
N ILE A 628 14.34 -42.45 0.48
CA ILE A 628 13.99 -43.42 1.50
C ILE A 628 12.69 -44.13 1.12
N ASP A 629 11.66 -43.39 0.69
CA ASP A 629 10.39 -43.96 0.20
C ASP A 629 10.59 -44.95 -0.94
N LYS A 630 11.43 -44.59 -1.93
CA LYS A 630 11.78 -45.49 -3.04
C LYS A 630 12.52 -46.74 -2.55
N ARG A 631 13.33 -46.63 -1.49
CA ARG A 631 14.08 -47.75 -0.92
C ARG A 631 13.16 -48.68 -0.14
N ILE A 632 12.25 -48.13 0.67
CA ILE A 632 11.21 -48.87 1.39
C ILE A 632 10.34 -49.63 0.39
N SER A 633 9.79 -48.96 -0.62
CA SER A 633 8.94 -49.60 -1.64
C SER A 633 9.65 -50.76 -2.36
N LYS A 634 10.91 -50.59 -2.78
CA LYS A 634 11.69 -51.69 -3.39
C LYS A 634 11.93 -52.85 -2.42
N PHE A 635 12.09 -52.56 -1.14
CA PHE A 635 12.32 -53.57 -0.12
C PHE A 635 11.04 -54.35 0.19
N GLU A 636 9.89 -53.67 0.28
CA GLU A 636 8.58 -54.29 0.41
C GLU A 636 8.27 -55.23 -0.77
N ASP A 637 8.60 -54.81 -2.01
CA ASP A 637 8.49 -55.66 -3.20
C ASP A 637 9.35 -56.92 -3.10
N GLN A 638 10.61 -56.78 -2.66
CA GLN A 638 11.51 -57.90 -2.45
C GLN A 638 11.02 -58.86 -1.37
N LEU A 639 10.48 -58.32 -0.26
CA LEU A 639 9.89 -59.11 0.81
C LEU A 639 8.64 -59.86 0.31
N SER A 640 7.80 -59.22 -0.50
CA SER A 640 6.63 -59.84 -1.13
C SER A 640 7.02 -61.02 -2.03
N GLU A 641 8.01 -60.84 -2.90
CA GLU A 641 8.51 -61.93 -3.76
C GLU A 641 9.17 -63.07 -2.97
N LYS A 642 9.92 -62.73 -1.91
CA LYS A 642 10.49 -63.72 -1.00
C LYS A 642 9.40 -64.53 -0.30
N ARG A 643 8.34 -63.86 0.19
CA ARG A 643 7.17 -64.50 0.79
C ARG A 643 6.52 -65.49 -0.20
N LYS A 644 6.27 -65.08 -1.44
CA LYS A 644 5.71 -65.95 -2.50
C LYS A 644 6.61 -67.17 -2.78
N ARG A 645 7.93 -66.98 -2.83
CA ARG A 645 8.90 -68.06 -3.08
C ARG A 645 8.92 -69.09 -1.96
N ILE A 646 9.01 -68.60 -0.71
CA ILE A 646 9.00 -69.45 0.47
C ILE A 646 7.68 -70.23 0.55
N TYR A 647 6.55 -69.56 0.31
CA TYR A 647 5.25 -70.20 0.22
C TYR A 647 5.23 -71.36 -0.78
N LYS A 648 5.69 -71.14 -2.03
CA LYS A 648 5.78 -72.20 -3.06
C LYS A 648 6.64 -73.39 -2.62
N GLN A 649 7.78 -73.14 -1.98
CA GLN A 649 8.68 -74.19 -1.48
C GLN A 649 7.99 -75.01 -0.39
N TYR A 650 7.28 -74.37 0.53
CA TYR A 650 6.53 -75.05 1.58
C TYR A 650 5.35 -75.85 1.03
N THR A 651 4.57 -75.32 0.08
CA THR A 651 3.50 -76.09 -0.56
C THR A 651 4.05 -77.35 -1.25
N ALA A 652 5.19 -77.25 -1.94
CA ALA A 652 5.82 -78.40 -2.57
C ALA A 652 6.34 -79.43 -1.56
N ALA A 653 6.91 -78.97 -0.43
CA ALA A 653 7.36 -79.83 0.66
C ALA A 653 6.19 -80.56 1.34
N GLU A 654 5.07 -79.87 1.60
CA GLU A 654 3.84 -80.49 2.13
C GLU A 654 3.28 -81.54 1.16
N GLN A 655 3.29 -81.28 -0.16
CA GLN A 655 2.89 -82.28 -1.16
C GLN A 655 3.81 -83.53 -1.13
N GLN A 656 5.11 -83.35 -0.91
CA GLN A 656 6.05 -84.46 -0.78
C GLN A 656 5.86 -85.22 0.54
N LEU A 657 5.65 -84.52 1.65
CA LEU A 657 5.36 -85.11 2.96
C LEU A 657 4.06 -85.89 2.94
N ALA A 658 3.01 -85.36 2.31
CA ALA A 658 1.74 -86.07 2.12
C ALA A 658 1.95 -87.36 1.31
N LYS A 659 2.75 -87.33 0.23
CA LYS A 659 3.11 -88.54 -0.54
C LYS A 659 3.92 -89.53 0.30
N LEU A 660 4.88 -89.07 1.10
CA LEU A 660 5.66 -89.91 2.01
C LEU A 660 4.78 -90.55 3.08
N GLN A 661 3.84 -89.82 3.66
CA GLN A 661 2.86 -90.37 4.60
C GLN A 661 1.95 -91.40 3.94
N GLN A 662 1.50 -91.16 2.71
CA GLN A 662 0.78 -92.17 1.94
C GLN A 662 1.64 -93.42 1.70
N GLN A 663 2.92 -93.27 1.38
CA GLN A 663 3.86 -94.39 1.23
C GLN A 663 4.12 -95.13 2.54
N ILE A 664 4.26 -94.42 3.67
CA ILE A 664 4.43 -95.03 5.00
C ILE A 664 3.15 -95.76 5.41
N SER A 665 1.98 -95.17 5.18
CA SER A 665 0.70 -95.85 5.41
C SER A 665 0.55 -97.08 4.54
N TRP A 666 0.99 -97.00 3.28
CA TRP A 666 1.02 -98.15 2.37
C TRP A 666 2.01 -99.23 2.85
N LEU A 667 3.25 -98.87 3.20
CA LEU A 667 4.26 -99.78 3.76
C LEU A 667 3.78 -100.42 5.08
N SER A 668 3.13 -99.65 5.94
CA SER A 668 2.52 -100.16 7.17
C SER A 668 1.42 -101.16 6.85
N SER A 669 0.55 -100.90 5.87
CA SER A 669 -0.49 -101.86 5.46
C SER A 669 0.10 -103.15 4.88
N VAL A 670 1.17 -103.04 4.09
CA VAL A 670 1.91 -104.18 3.52
C VAL A 670 2.64 -104.95 4.63
N SER A 671 3.25 -104.27 5.60
CA SER A 671 3.86 -104.88 6.78
C SER A 671 2.84 -105.63 7.63
N THR A 672 1.66 -105.06 7.85
CA THR A 672 0.57 -105.74 8.58
C THR A 672 0.06 -106.95 7.81
N GLN A 673 -0.05 -106.88 6.48
CA GLN A 673 -0.38 -108.02 5.63
C GLN A 673 0.69 -109.11 5.66
N LEU A 674 1.98 -108.75 5.63
CA LEU A 674 3.10 -109.69 5.75
C LEU A 674 3.16 -110.34 7.13
N ALA A 675 2.91 -109.58 8.21
CA ALA A 675 2.82 -110.11 9.57
C ALA A 675 1.61 -111.04 9.76
N SER A 676 0.52 -110.83 9.01
CA SER A 676 -0.64 -111.73 9.00
C SER A 676 -0.44 -113.01 8.18
N GLN A 677 0.55 -113.05 7.28
CA GLN A 677 0.94 -114.25 6.52
C GLN A 677 1.99 -115.11 7.25
N SER A 678 2.56 -114.64 8.36
CA SER A 678 3.53 -115.38 9.18
C SER A 678 2.95 -115.96 10.47
N GLN A 679 1.63 -116.15 10.55
CA GLN A 679 0.94 -116.91 11.61
C GLN A 679 0.19 -118.11 11.04
#